data_AF-A0A812L9M1-F1
#
_entry.id   AF-A0A812L9M1-F1
#
_cell.length_a   1.000
_cell.length_b   1.000
_cell.length_c   1.000
_cell.angle_alpha   90.00
_cell.angle_beta   90.00
_cell.angle_gamma   90.00
#
_symmetry.space_group_name_H-M   'P 1'
#
loop_
_entity.id
_entity.type
_entity.pdbx_description
1 polymer ?
#
loop_
_entity_poly.entity_id
_entity_poly.type
_entity_poly.pdbx_seq_one_letter_code
_entity_poly.pdbx_strand_id
1 'polypeptide(L)'
;MMPVGVSPFWQSAFPTLTLLMALVVASAWYGAVRIASGKPVIESRGRRRVPWGAESSVLAAIMLLGSLASLLPRSETYESPKIDLTSAAGLGLTWFLMAGFVILWIRVTYSTKWSDFGLPRSAAEAGRDVVLGVGACLAMLVPVYVVQLLLVMVIGLPSSHPTIEQLLTNPTLETIVAAALMAVVIAPLFEELAFRVLLQGWLERIGGRRAWWPVFVSAALFALAHSGQGWAPVPLAVLAAGIGYVYRQTHRLVPIVAMHMAFNALGLAMAIATGGQADVVPPPAAAEGVVIRVRAQPGARRNGVTGVREAELCVAVTAPPDKGRANDAIVKVVAKSIGVPRTRVKILSGETNRHKRVAVDGVTVVGVVDALRAAIGPATGRRVAGLKIAAYDHCSRTIRHCLPPDGSLARPPMTHRLVRLGRFTFLVLLTLVACGVMWWSSRKTDEADAIAAAADVAPPALAAQPRTLVQALAVEPAVHDVVVRYSGKIQAWETYSLGFEVAGRVASLGKNAQGEPLDDGDRVEKGQLLARLDDRIFRARVAEAVANFEMAASDVERGRRARDVITEAEFQTLVTSRAQSQAAQEIAEKNLDDSLLTSPINATIARRMVEAGETVAANEVVYELVENDRLRLVVNIPEARVRELELRRRQVAEAQASGSSDPEGGVFRARVQLEGKDLYGKQWAPIDAEVYRIAERADPATGLFEVEVAIDNRAGLMRPGMVATAGIVTDRVLAYAAPEAAVLFRQGQTYLYTIEDDPAAMPVMFWEVGESQVQRARRVELSRWIDQGETILLPVDAVDLSAVVVRGQERLRDGQLVRMVEPKDAGAEITRASATTDKQRL
;
A
#
# COMPACT_ATOMS: atom_id res chain seq x y z
N MET A 1 20.97 -12.38 -27.06
CA MET A 1 19.71 -13.11 -26.85
C MET A 1 18.95 -12.39 -25.76
N MET A 2 17.92 -11.60 -26.10
CA MET A 2 17.05 -10.94 -25.12
C MET A 2 15.83 -11.82 -24.85
N PRO A 3 15.37 -11.95 -23.59
CA PRO A 3 14.19 -12.72 -23.26
C PRO A 3 12.93 -12.07 -23.85
N VAL A 4 12.05 -12.91 -24.39
CA VAL A 4 10.75 -12.54 -24.98
C VAL A 4 9.86 -11.99 -23.86
N GLY A 5 9.41 -10.74 -23.98
CA GLY A 5 8.47 -10.12 -23.02
C GLY A 5 8.66 -8.63 -22.72
N VAL A 6 9.62 -7.93 -23.33
CA VAL A 6 9.78 -6.49 -23.07
C VAL A 6 8.76 -5.67 -23.86
N SER A 7 7.90 -4.92 -23.16
CA SER A 7 6.85 -4.09 -23.77
C SER A 7 7.39 -3.18 -24.89
N PRO A 8 6.58 -2.79 -25.90
CA PRO A 8 7.00 -1.93 -27.00
C PRO A 8 7.69 -0.63 -26.58
N PHE A 9 7.36 -0.10 -25.39
CA PHE A 9 7.98 1.08 -24.80
C PHE A 9 9.48 0.89 -24.50
N TRP A 10 9.88 -0.25 -23.95
CA TRP A 10 11.28 -0.52 -23.62
C TRP A 10 12.12 -0.73 -24.87
N GLN A 11 11.52 -1.25 -25.95
CA GLN A 11 12.19 -1.38 -27.24
C GLN A 11 12.51 -0.02 -27.87
N SER A 12 11.64 0.98 -27.71
CA SER A 12 11.88 2.35 -28.20
C SER A 12 12.74 3.19 -27.25
N ALA A 13 12.73 2.92 -25.94
CA ALA A 13 13.53 3.65 -24.94
C ALA A 13 14.99 3.17 -24.84
N PHE A 14 15.29 1.93 -25.24
CA PHE A 14 16.62 1.31 -25.08
C PHE A 14 17.79 2.10 -25.73
N PRO A 15 17.67 2.62 -26.97
CA PRO A 15 18.76 3.41 -27.57
C PRO A 15 19.03 4.71 -26.81
N THR A 16 17.97 5.39 -26.36
CA THR A 16 18.05 6.65 -25.61
C THR A 16 18.65 6.44 -24.22
N LEU A 17 18.26 5.37 -23.52
CA LEU A 17 18.82 4.99 -22.22
C LEU A 17 20.30 4.61 -22.34
N THR A 18 20.68 3.89 -23.40
CA THR A 18 22.07 3.50 -23.67
C THR A 18 22.95 4.73 -23.94
N LEU A 19 22.45 5.68 -24.75
CA LEU A 19 23.14 6.94 -25.01
C LEU A 19 23.29 7.79 -23.74
N LEU A 20 22.23 7.88 -22.92
CA LEU A 20 22.26 8.59 -21.65
C LEU A 20 23.28 7.97 -20.70
N MET A 21 23.32 6.65 -20.59
CA MET A 21 24.29 5.93 -19.78
C MET A 21 25.73 6.17 -20.26
N ALA A 22 25.97 6.15 -21.57
CA ALA A 22 27.28 6.46 -22.14
C ALA A 22 27.73 7.89 -21.81
N LEU A 23 26.82 8.88 -21.86
CA LEU A 23 27.10 10.26 -21.48
C LEU A 23 27.38 10.41 -19.98
N VAL A 24 26.63 9.71 -19.13
CA VAL A 24 26.86 9.67 -17.68
C VAL A 24 28.25 9.10 -17.38
N VAL A 25 28.59 7.95 -17.94
CA VAL A 25 29.90 7.30 -17.78
C VAL A 25 31.03 8.19 -18.30
N ALA A 26 30.89 8.77 -19.49
CA ALA A 26 31.89 9.68 -20.05
C ALA A 26 32.11 10.93 -19.17
N SER A 27 31.03 11.53 -18.66
CA SER A 27 31.10 12.70 -17.77
C SER A 27 31.76 12.40 -16.42
N ALA A 28 31.46 11.22 -15.85
CA ALA A 28 32.06 10.75 -14.61
C ALA A 28 33.56 10.46 -14.78
N TRP A 29 33.95 9.79 -15.89
CA TRP A 29 35.35 9.54 -16.23
C TRP A 29 36.13 10.82 -16.48
N TYR A 30 35.54 11.79 -17.20
CA TYR A 30 36.16 13.10 -17.39
C TYR A 30 36.44 13.80 -16.04
N GLY A 31 35.47 13.77 -15.11
CA GLY A 31 35.65 14.28 -13.76
C GLY A 31 36.76 13.56 -13.00
N ALA A 32 36.76 12.22 -13.01
CA ALA A 32 37.75 11.40 -12.34
C ALA A 32 39.18 11.64 -12.85
N VAL A 33 39.38 11.70 -14.17
CA VAL A 33 40.68 11.97 -14.80
C VAL A 33 41.20 13.36 -14.43
N ARG A 34 40.34 14.37 -14.41
CA ARG A 34 40.71 15.74 -14.01
C ARG A 34 41.14 15.81 -12.54
N ILE A 35 40.36 15.18 -11.65
CA ILE A 35 40.68 15.09 -10.21
C ILE A 35 42.00 14.34 -9.99
N ALA A 36 42.19 13.19 -10.64
CA ALA A 36 43.42 12.40 -10.55
C ALA A 36 44.65 13.16 -11.09
N SER A 37 44.44 14.03 -12.07
CA SER A 37 45.47 14.91 -12.64
C SER A 37 45.71 16.19 -11.82
N GLY A 38 45.08 16.35 -10.65
CA GLY A 38 45.18 17.55 -9.81
C GLY A 38 44.58 18.82 -10.42
N LYS A 39 43.81 18.70 -11.51
CA LYS A 39 43.16 19.83 -12.20
C LYS A 39 41.71 19.96 -11.70
N PRO A 40 41.20 21.17 -11.45
CA PRO A 40 39.81 21.34 -11.06
C PRO A 40 38.87 20.88 -12.19
N VAL A 41 37.79 20.19 -11.84
CA VAL A 41 36.79 19.68 -12.80
C VAL A 41 36.08 20.83 -13.50
N ILE A 42 35.79 21.91 -12.75
CA ILE A 42 35.23 23.15 -13.27
C ILE A 42 36.21 24.26 -12.89
N GLU A 43 36.61 25.08 -13.85
CA GLU A 43 37.54 26.18 -13.60
C GLU A 43 36.93 27.20 -12.64
N SER A 44 37.64 27.45 -11.54
CA SER A 44 37.24 28.42 -10.52
C SER A 44 37.27 29.83 -11.09
N ARG A 45 36.12 30.51 -11.17
CA ARG A 45 36.06 31.94 -11.46
C ARG A 45 36.23 32.75 -10.18
N GLY A 46 37.17 33.69 -10.18
CA GLY A 46 37.40 34.57 -9.04
C GLY A 46 36.20 35.46 -8.74
N ARG A 47 35.61 35.34 -7.54
CA ARG A 47 34.51 36.20 -7.07
C ARG A 47 34.90 37.14 -5.93
N ARG A 48 34.17 38.27 -5.87
CA ARG A 48 34.07 39.16 -4.70
C ARG A 48 32.95 38.65 -3.78
N ARG A 49 33.22 38.54 -2.48
CA ARG A 49 32.26 38.05 -1.47
C ARG A 49 30.92 38.76 -1.61
N VAL A 50 29.83 38.04 -1.34
CA VAL A 50 28.48 38.61 -1.37
C VAL A 50 28.39 39.84 -0.46
N PRO A 51 27.72 40.92 -0.92
CA PRO A 51 27.66 42.17 -0.17
C PRO A 51 26.70 42.12 1.04
N TRP A 52 25.76 41.17 1.08
CA TRP A 52 24.76 41.02 2.15
C TRP A 52 25.28 40.28 3.40
N GLY A 53 24.64 40.54 4.56
CA GLY A 53 24.94 39.97 5.88
C GLY A 53 23.94 38.90 6.35
N ALA A 54 23.87 38.63 7.66
CA ALA A 54 23.06 37.53 8.23
C ALA A 54 21.54 37.67 8.00
N GLU A 55 21.08 38.88 7.74
CA GLU A 55 19.71 39.14 7.31
C GLU A 55 19.29 38.36 6.05
N SER A 56 20.22 38.03 5.14
CA SER A 56 19.91 37.21 3.97
C SER A 56 19.64 35.74 4.32
N SER A 57 20.26 35.21 5.37
CA SER A 57 20.00 33.84 5.83
C SER A 57 18.70 33.74 6.62
N VAL A 58 18.27 34.83 7.28
CA VAL A 58 16.91 34.95 7.83
C VAL A 58 15.86 34.98 6.72
N LEU A 59 16.10 35.71 5.63
CA LEU A 59 15.20 35.70 4.46
C LEU A 59 15.17 34.35 3.77
N ALA A 60 16.31 33.70 3.59
CA ALA A 60 16.36 32.31 3.12
C ALA A 60 15.57 31.39 4.06
N ALA A 61 15.69 31.55 5.38
CA ALA A 61 14.90 30.79 6.35
C ALA A 61 13.40 31.09 6.28
N ILE A 62 12.98 32.34 6.04
CA ILE A 62 11.57 32.73 5.86
C ILE A 62 11.00 32.14 4.57
N MET A 63 11.76 32.24 3.49
CA MET A 63 11.45 31.59 2.21
C MET A 63 11.26 30.07 2.39
N LEU A 64 12.03 29.44 3.28
CA LEU A 64 11.96 28.01 3.58
C LEU A 64 10.92 27.62 4.66
N LEU A 65 10.42 28.57 5.46
CA LEU A 65 9.43 28.28 6.51
C LEU A 65 8.09 27.81 5.91
N GLY A 66 7.80 28.16 4.65
CA GLY A 66 6.67 27.58 3.89
C GLY A 66 6.83 26.07 3.64
N SER A 67 8.06 25.61 3.37
CA SER A 67 8.40 24.18 3.25
C SER A 67 8.41 23.49 4.61
N LEU A 68 8.89 24.17 5.67
CA LEU A 68 8.94 23.64 7.04
C LEU A 68 7.56 23.53 7.71
N ALA A 69 6.56 24.28 7.24
CA ALA A 69 5.17 24.14 7.70
C ALA A 69 4.56 22.76 7.35
N SER A 70 5.17 22.01 6.42
CA SER A 70 4.83 20.61 6.16
C SER A 70 5.26 19.65 7.28
N LEU A 71 6.20 20.07 8.15
CA LEU A 71 6.65 19.32 9.34
C LEU A 71 5.81 19.61 10.59
N LEU A 72 4.85 20.54 10.52
CA LEU A 72 3.87 20.72 11.58
C LEU A 72 2.85 19.57 11.50
N PRO A 73 2.48 18.92 12.63
CA PRO A 73 1.48 17.86 12.63
C PRO A 73 0.17 18.40 12.04
N ARG A 74 -0.22 17.89 10.87
CA ARG A 74 -1.56 18.13 10.32
C ARG A 74 -2.52 17.20 11.05
N SER A 75 -3.67 17.71 11.47
CA SER A 75 -4.73 16.89 12.06
C SER A 75 -5.19 15.83 11.05
N GLU A 76 -5.48 14.61 11.52
CA GLU A 76 -5.87 13.43 10.72
C GLU A 76 -7.09 13.64 9.79
N THR A 77 -7.80 14.76 9.91
CA THR A 77 -8.97 15.13 9.12
C THR A 77 -8.68 15.94 7.85
N TYR A 78 -7.42 16.17 7.47
CA TYR A 78 -7.08 16.94 6.28
C TYR A 78 -6.81 16.02 5.09
N GLU A 79 -7.83 15.79 4.25
CA GLU A 79 -7.62 15.22 2.92
C GLU A 79 -6.54 16.04 2.20
N SER A 80 -5.52 15.36 1.68
CA SER A 80 -4.48 16.01 0.89
C SER A 80 -5.15 16.75 -0.28
N PRO A 81 -5.00 18.10 -0.39
CA PRO A 81 -5.66 18.84 -1.44
C PRO A 81 -5.22 18.30 -2.79
N LYS A 82 -6.19 17.98 -3.65
CA LYS A 82 -5.91 17.57 -5.02
C LYS A 82 -5.10 18.69 -5.67
N ILE A 83 -3.92 18.36 -6.19
CA ILE A 83 -3.08 19.32 -6.90
C ILE A 83 -3.74 19.58 -8.26
N ASP A 84 -4.56 20.62 -8.34
CA ASP A 84 -5.07 21.14 -9.61
C ASP A 84 -4.10 22.18 -10.21
N LEU A 85 -4.22 22.40 -11.52
CA LEU A 85 -3.32 23.31 -12.25
C LEU A 85 -3.42 24.75 -11.73
N THR A 86 -4.60 25.15 -11.25
CA THR A 86 -4.92 26.47 -10.70
C THR A 86 -4.24 26.73 -9.35
N SER A 87 -4.27 25.77 -8.41
CA SER A 87 -3.57 25.89 -7.13
C SER A 87 -2.05 25.83 -7.31
N ALA A 88 -1.56 24.97 -8.21
CA ALA A 88 -0.13 24.91 -8.55
C ALA A 88 0.35 26.23 -9.17
N ALA A 89 -0.41 26.80 -10.11
CA ALA A 89 -0.09 28.11 -10.70
C ALA A 89 -0.13 29.24 -9.67
N GLY A 90 -1.11 29.25 -8.76
CA GLY A 90 -1.23 30.25 -7.69
C GLY A 90 -0.08 30.19 -6.67
N LEU A 91 0.27 28.99 -6.19
CA LEU A 91 1.43 28.77 -5.33
C LEU A 91 2.73 29.16 -6.05
N GLY A 92 2.85 28.76 -7.32
CA GLY A 92 3.98 29.08 -8.17
C GLY A 92 4.21 30.57 -8.35
N LEU A 93 3.15 31.31 -8.68
CA LEU A 93 3.18 32.76 -8.81
C LEU A 93 3.59 33.43 -7.48
N THR A 94 3.07 32.94 -6.36
CA THR A 94 3.41 33.45 -5.02
C THR A 94 4.91 33.31 -4.74
N TRP A 95 5.48 32.14 -5.03
CA TRP A 95 6.90 31.88 -4.84
C TRP A 95 7.79 32.72 -5.76
N PHE A 96 7.37 32.90 -7.01
CA PHE A 96 8.06 33.75 -7.98
C PHE A 96 8.09 35.23 -7.52
N LEU A 97 6.95 35.77 -7.10
CA LEU A 97 6.83 37.14 -6.59
C LEU A 97 7.67 37.34 -5.31
N MET A 98 7.66 36.36 -4.40
CA MET A 98 8.47 36.40 -3.18
C MET A 98 9.98 36.39 -3.49
N ALA A 99 10.44 35.53 -4.40
CA ALA A 99 11.84 35.51 -4.83
C ALA A 99 12.25 36.83 -5.51
N GLY A 100 11.40 37.37 -6.39
CA GLY A 100 11.62 38.67 -7.03
C GLY A 100 11.71 39.82 -6.02
N PHE A 101 10.82 39.84 -5.02
CA PHE A 101 10.85 40.81 -3.93
C PHE A 101 12.15 40.74 -3.12
N VAL A 102 12.59 39.53 -2.75
CA VAL A 102 13.83 39.33 -1.97
C VAL A 102 15.05 39.81 -2.78
N ILE A 103 15.13 39.48 -4.07
CA ILE A 103 16.21 39.95 -4.96
C ILE A 103 16.20 41.48 -5.06
N LEU A 104 15.03 42.08 -5.32
CA LEU A 104 14.89 43.53 -5.43
C LEU A 104 15.24 44.24 -4.11
N TRP A 105 14.81 43.67 -2.99
CA TRP A 105 15.10 44.18 -1.66
C TRP A 105 16.60 44.19 -1.37
N ILE A 106 17.31 43.08 -1.62
CA ILE A 106 18.76 42.99 -1.46
C ILE A 106 19.44 43.99 -2.39
N ARG A 107 18.98 44.08 -3.63
CA ARG A 107 19.52 45.02 -4.62
C ARG A 107 19.44 46.46 -4.16
N VAL A 108 18.27 46.89 -3.67
CA VAL A 108 18.05 48.26 -3.18
C VAL A 108 18.82 48.51 -1.88
N THR A 109 18.85 47.52 -0.97
CA THR A 109 19.44 47.69 0.37
C THR A 109 20.97 47.69 0.36
N TYR A 110 21.59 46.90 -0.53
CA TYR A 110 23.05 46.71 -0.60
C TYR A 110 23.67 47.27 -1.89
N SER A 111 22.87 47.93 -2.74
CA SER A 111 23.31 48.51 -4.02
C SER A 111 24.06 47.49 -4.90
N THR A 112 23.54 46.27 -4.98
CA THR A 112 24.22 45.14 -5.65
C THR A 112 24.04 45.18 -7.17
N LYS A 113 24.94 44.53 -7.90
CA LYS A 113 24.83 44.30 -9.34
C LYS A 113 24.07 43.00 -9.60
N TRP A 114 23.42 42.89 -10.76
CA TRP A 114 22.76 41.63 -11.18
C TRP A 114 23.74 40.44 -11.24
N SER A 115 25.01 40.72 -11.52
CA SER A 115 26.08 39.71 -11.46
C SER A 115 26.37 39.18 -10.06
N ASP A 116 26.01 39.91 -8.99
CA ASP A 116 26.25 39.45 -7.62
C ASP A 116 25.31 38.30 -7.24
N PHE A 117 24.15 38.21 -7.90
CA PHE A 117 23.22 37.07 -7.82
C PHE A 117 23.60 35.92 -8.76
N GLY A 118 24.64 36.09 -9.60
CA GLY A 118 25.07 35.07 -10.55
C GLY A 118 24.24 35.02 -11.85
N LEU A 119 23.50 36.08 -12.19
CA LEU A 119 22.74 36.16 -13.43
C LEU A 119 23.65 36.36 -14.66
N PRO A 120 23.31 35.78 -15.82
CA PRO A 120 24.08 35.90 -17.06
C PRO A 120 24.00 37.32 -17.63
N ARG A 121 25.04 37.75 -18.35
CA ARG A 121 25.08 39.07 -19.01
C ARG A 121 24.51 39.06 -20.43
N SER A 122 24.41 37.87 -21.04
CA SER A 122 23.88 37.67 -22.38
C SER A 122 23.23 36.29 -22.50
N ALA A 123 22.34 36.12 -23.49
CA ALA A 123 21.71 34.84 -23.78
C ALA A 123 22.74 33.74 -24.14
N ALA A 124 23.82 34.10 -24.85
CA ALA A 124 24.91 33.17 -25.17
C ALA A 124 25.71 32.71 -23.93
N GLU A 125 25.80 33.55 -22.89
CA GLU A 125 26.36 33.12 -21.60
C GLU A 125 25.39 32.19 -20.87
N ALA A 126 24.10 32.50 -20.87
CA ALA A 126 23.07 31.64 -20.29
C ALA A 126 23.05 30.23 -20.92
N GLY A 127 23.17 30.13 -22.26
CA GLY A 127 23.21 28.84 -22.95
C GLY A 127 24.40 27.97 -22.54
N ARG A 128 25.60 28.56 -22.39
CA ARG A 128 26.78 27.83 -21.91
C ARG A 128 26.63 27.37 -20.45
N ASP A 129 26.03 28.21 -19.62
CA ASP A 129 25.73 27.89 -18.23
C ASP A 129 24.71 26.74 -18.12
N VAL A 130 23.69 26.69 -18.99
CA VAL A 130 22.74 25.57 -19.06
C VAL A 130 23.45 24.27 -19.42
N VAL A 131 24.29 24.27 -20.45
CA VAL A 131 25.06 23.08 -20.86
C VAL A 131 25.96 22.59 -19.73
N LEU A 132 26.63 23.51 -19.01
CA LEU A 132 27.43 23.18 -17.84
C LEU A 132 26.59 22.55 -16.73
N GLY A 133 25.40 23.09 -16.47
CA GLY A 133 24.47 22.56 -15.46
C GLY A 133 23.98 21.16 -15.79
N VAL A 134 23.54 20.93 -17.03
CA VAL A 134 23.11 19.59 -17.49
C VAL A 134 24.27 18.59 -17.44
N GLY A 135 25.46 18.98 -17.89
CA GLY A 135 26.66 18.13 -17.80
C GLY A 135 27.06 17.80 -16.36
N ALA A 136 26.95 18.77 -15.44
CA ALA A 136 27.19 18.54 -14.02
C ALA A 136 26.14 17.63 -13.37
N CYS A 137 24.88 17.71 -13.82
CA CYS A 137 23.83 16.78 -13.40
C CYS A 137 24.19 15.35 -13.79
N LEU A 138 24.53 15.11 -15.06
CA LEU A 138 24.90 13.78 -15.55
C LEU A 138 26.07 13.16 -14.77
N ALA A 139 27.10 13.97 -14.46
CA ALA A 139 28.24 13.52 -13.66
C ALA A 139 27.84 13.16 -12.21
N MET A 140 26.87 13.88 -11.63
CA MET A 140 26.38 13.63 -10.27
C MET A 140 25.35 12.49 -10.17
N LEU A 141 24.77 12.02 -11.28
CA LEU A 141 23.85 10.88 -11.24
C LEU A 141 24.53 9.64 -10.65
N VAL A 142 25.77 9.34 -11.03
CA VAL A 142 26.50 8.15 -10.55
C VAL A 142 26.63 8.14 -9.02
N PRO A 143 27.24 9.14 -8.35
CA PRO A 143 27.37 9.11 -6.89
C PRO A 143 26.03 9.17 -6.16
N VAL A 144 25.03 9.87 -6.70
CA VAL A 144 23.68 9.95 -6.11
C VAL A 144 23.00 8.57 -6.14
N TYR A 145 23.02 7.88 -7.28
CA TYR A 145 22.41 6.55 -7.40
C TYR A 145 23.20 5.46 -6.69
N VAL A 146 24.52 5.56 -6.57
CA VAL A 146 25.32 4.64 -5.75
C VAL A 146 24.91 4.75 -4.28
N VAL A 147 24.76 5.97 -3.76
CA VAL A 147 24.28 6.18 -2.38
C VAL A 147 22.85 5.69 -2.21
N GLN A 148 21.97 5.95 -3.18
CA GLN A 148 20.61 5.40 -3.19
C GLN A 148 20.62 3.87 -3.15
N LEU A 149 21.44 3.21 -3.97
CA LEU A 149 21.54 1.74 -4.05
C LEU A 149 22.05 1.16 -2.73
N LEU A 150 23.08 1.75 -2.13
CA LEU A 150 23.60 1.33 -0.83
C LEU A 150 22.53 1.49 0.26
N LEU A 151 21.74 2.56 0.22
CA LEU A 151 20.67 2.80 1.17
C LEU A 151 19.58 1.73 1.07
N VAL A 152 19.18 1.37 -0.16
CA VAL A 152 18.23 0.29 -0.41
C VAL A 152 18.79 -1.06 0.05
N MET A 153 20.06 -1.34 -0.25
CA MET A 153 20.73 -2.59 0.14
C MET A 153 20.86 -2.75 1.67
N VAL A 154 21.05 -1.65 2.40
CA VAL A 154 21.27 -1.66 3.86
C VAL A 154 19.96 -1.58 4.65
N ILE A 155 18.98 -0.80 4.18
CA ILE A 155 17.77 -0.46 4.95
C ILE A 155 16.52 -1.21 4.43
N GLY A 156 16.56 -1.77 3.22
CA GLY A 156 15.49 -2.63 2.69
C GLY A 156 14.14 -1.94 2.44
N LEU A 157 14.10 -0.59 2.48
CA LEU A 157 12.87 0.18 2.34
C LEU A 157 12.94 1.10 1.11
N PRO A 158 12.00 1.00 0.16
CA PRO A 158 11.91 1.93 -0.95
C PRO A 158 11.55 3.34 -0.43
N SER A 159 12.14 4.38 -1.02
CA SER A 159 11.81 5.77 -0.73
C SER A 159 10.45 6.14 -1.35
N SER A 160 9.45 6.44 -0.52
CA SER A 160 8.17 6.99 -0.98
C SER A 160 8.28 8.50 -1.19
N HIS A 161 7.79 8.99 -2.33
CA HIS A 161 7.67 10.43 -2.60
C HIS A 161 6.17 10.77 -2.77
N PRO A 162 5.57 11.59 -1.88
CA PRO A 162 4.12 11.83 -1.87
C PRO A 162 3.54 12.38 -3.19
N THR A 163 4.32 13.22 -3.90
CA THR A 163 3.91 13.78 -5.20
C THR A 163 3.97 12.75 -6.33
N ILE A 164 4.85 11.75 -6.23
CA ILE A 164 4.94 10.66 -7.21
C ILE A 164 3.79 9.68 -6.95
N GLU A 165 3.50 9.38 -5.69
CA GLU A 165 2.39 8.52 -5.28
C GLU A 165 1.02 9.02 -5.82
N GLN A 166 0.76 10.33 -5.75
CA GLN A 166 -0.43 10.93 -6.39
C GLN A 166 -0.42 10.80 -7.92
N LEU A 167 0.74 10.98 -8.57
CA LEU A 167 0.89 10.81 -10.02
C LEU A 167 0.67 9.36 -10.47
N LEU A 168 1.05 8.39 -9.63
CA LEU A 168 0.91 6.96 -9.90
C LEU A 168 -0.52 6.45 -9.65
N THR A 169 -1.27 7.12 -8.78
CA THR A 169 -2.62 6.69 -8.38
C THR A 169 -3.71 7.18 -9.35
N ASN A 170 -3.59 8.40 -9.92
CA ASN A 170 -4.55 8.96 -10.89
C ASN A 170 -3.88 9.95 -11.87
N PRO A 171 -3.09 9.49 -12.87
CA PRO A 171 -2.38 10.37 -13.79
C PRO A 171 -3.36 11.07 -14.75
N THR A 172 -3.67 12.34 -14.50
CA THR A 172 -4.31 13.22 -15.49
C THR A 172 -3.26 14.14 -16.13
N LEU A 173 -3.49 14.59 -17.37
CA LEU A 173 -2.59 15.54 -18.03
C LEU A 173 -2.38 16.81 -17.18
N GLU A 174 -3.43 17.27 -16.50
CA GLU A 174 -3.38 18.44 -15.61
C GLU A 174 -2.45 18.21 -14.42
N THR A 175 -2.57 17.07 -13.72
CA THR A 175 -1.71 16.77 -12.55
C THR A 175 -0.24 16.60 -12.94
N ILE A 176 0.04 15.99 -14.10
CA ILE A 176 1.40 15.84 -14.63
C ILE A 176 2.00 17.21 -14.95
N VAL A 177 1.25 18.09 -15.63
CA VAL A 177 1.71 19.44 -15.98
C VAL A 177 1.92 20.29 -14.73
N ALA A 178 1.01 20.22 -13.75
CA ALA A 178 1.15 20.94 -12.47
C ALA A 178 2.39 20.46 -11.69
N ALA A 179 2.59 19.14 -11.59
CA ALA A 179 3.75 18.55 -10.93
C ALA A 179 5.06 18.93 -11.64
N ALA A 180 5.10 18.90 -12.97
CA ALA A 180 6.26 19.32 -13.75
C ALA A 180 6.59 20.80 -13.53
N LEU A 181 5.59 21.69 -13.60
CA LEU A 181 5.80 23.13 -13.38
C LEU A 181 6.37 23.41 -11.98
N MET A 182 5.82 22.76 -10.95
CA MET A 182 6.26 22.96 -9.57
C MET A 182 7.63 22.33 -9.29
N ALA A 183 7.79 21.03 -9.55
CA ALA A 183 8.99 20.29 -9.18
C ALA A 183 10.17 20.54 -10.12
N VAL A 184 9.94 20.76 -11.42
CA VAL A 184 11.01 20.94 -12.40
C VAL A 184 11.40 22.40 -12.56
N VAL A 185 10.47 23.36 -12.42
CA VAL A 185 10.76 24.78 -12.73
C VAL A 185 10.80 25.65 -11.50
N ILE A 186 9.70 25.72 -10.74
CA ILE A 186 9.52 26.72 -9.69
C ILE A 186 10.35 26.38 -8.45
N ALA A 187 10.30 25.14 -7.97
CA ALA A 187 11.03 24.73 -6.77
C ALA A 187 12.55 24.87 -6.93
N PRO A 188 13.19 24.38 -8.02
CA PRO A 188 14.63 24.57 -8.22
C PRO A 188 15.07 26.03 -8.26
N LEU A 189 14.31 26.91 -8.93
CA LEU A 189 14.63 28.34 -8.99
C LEU A 189 14.68 28.97 -7.60
N PHE A 190 13.71 28.60 -6.76
CA PHE A 190 13.56 29.12 -5.42
C PHE A 190 14.58 28.55 -4.44
N GLU A 191 14.75 27.23 -4.46
CA GLU A 191 15.65 26.51 -3.56
C GLU A 191 17.09 26.88 -3.80
N GLU A 192 17.53 27.01 -5.06
CA GLU A 192 18.91 27.39 -5.36
C GLU A 192 19.19 28.86 -5.01
N LEU A 193 18.20 29.74 -5.13
CA LEU A 193 18.30 31.12 -4.63
C LEU A 193 18.46 31.13 -3.10
N ALA A 194 17.63 30.39 -2.37
CA ALA A 194 17.65 30.36 -0.91
C ALA A 194 18.93 29.68 -0.37
N PHE A 195 19.24 28.46 -0.81
CA PHE A 195 20.30 27.64 -0.26
C PHE A 195 21.70 28.00 -0.79
N ARG A 196 21.85 28.37 -2.07
CA ARG A 196 23.18 28.69 -2.63
C ARG A 196 23.47 30.17 -2.61
N VAL A 197 22.60 30.97 -3.21
CA VAL A 197 22.89 32.41 -3.37
C VAL A 197 22.85 33.12 -2.02
N LEU A 198 21.80 32.92 -1.23
CA LEU A 198 21.62 33.61 0.05
C LEU A 198 22.37 32.92 1.19
N LEU A 199 22.05 31.65 1.48
CA LEU A 199 22.60 30.93 2.63
C LEU A 199 24.08 30.56 2.45
N GLN A 200 24.44 29.76 1.44
CA GLN A 200 25.84 29.39 1.19
C GLN A 200 26.70 30.63 0.93
N GLY A 201 26.22 31.60 0.14
CA GLY A 201 26.92 32.87 -0.08
C GLY A 201 27.25 33.62 1.21
N TRP A 202 26.31 33.67 2.17
CA TRP A 202 26.55 34.24 3.50
C TRP A 202 27.54 33.40 4.32
N LEU A 203 27.40 32.07 4.34
CA LEU A 203 28.30 31.18 5.06
C LEU A 203 29.74 31.25 4.52
N GLU A 204 29.93 31.39 3.20
CA GLU A 204 31.24 31.60 2.57
C GLU A 204 31.87 32.94 2.95
N ARG A 205 31.04 33.97 3.20
CA ARG A 205 31.53 35.25 3.74
C ARG A 205 32.12 35.08 5.14
N ILE A 206 31.56 34.19 5.96
CA ILE A 206 32.01 33.88 7.33
C ILE A 206 33.23 32.95 7.31
N GLY A 207 33.14 31.82 6.59
CA GLY A 207 34.17 30.77 6.59
C GLY A 207 35.45 31.15 5.83
N GLY A 208 35.42 32.18 4.98
CA GLY A 208 36.57 32.60 4.18
C GLY A 208 36.80 31.74 2.94
N ARG A 209 37.72 32.18 2.07
CA ARG A 209 37.89 31.66 0.69
C ARG A 209 38.27 30.17 0.60
N ARG A 210 38.92 29.62 1.63
CA ARG A 210 39.40 28.23 1.65
C ARG A 210 38.43 27.25 2.34
N ALA A 211 37.40 27.74 3.02
CA ALA A 211 36.50 26.89 3.79
C ALA A 211 35.49 26.18 2.89
N TRP A 212 35.45 24.85 2.95
CA TRP A 212 34.49 24.01 2.21
C TRP A 212 33.23 23.68 3.00
N TRP A 213 33.26 23.80 4.33
CA TRP A 213 32.12 23.56 5.21
C TRP A 213 30.82 24.32 4.82
N PRO A 214 30.84 25.53 4.23
CA PRO A 214 29.60 26.20 3.80
C PRO A 214 28.79 25.41 2.78
N VAL A 215 29.47 24.66 1.90
CA VAL A 215 28.83 23.78 0.89
C VAL A 215 28.08 22.66 1.60
N PHE A 216 28.75 21.98 2.53
CA PHE A 216 28.18 20.85 3.26
C PHE A 216 27.05 21.27 4.22
N VAL A 217 27.17 22.42 4.88
CA VAL A 217 26.09 22.94 5.75
C VAL A 217 24.85 23.33 4.94
N SER A 218 25.03 23.98 3.79
CA SER A 218 23.92 24.29 2.88
C SER A 218 23.27 23.01 2.33
N ALA A 219 24.07 22.00 1.97
CA ALA A 219 23.58 20.70 1.51
C ALA A 219 22.81 19.92 2.58
N ALA A 220 23.30 19.90 3.82
CA ALA A 220 22.61 19.25 4.95
C ALA A 220 21.27 19.91 5.28
N LEU A 221 21.21 21.25 5.24
CA LEU A 221 19.96 21.99 5.46
C LEU A 221 18.96 21.80 4.31
N PHE A 222 19.45 21.68 3.07
CA PHE A 222 18.63 21.31 1.91
C PHE A 222 18.02 19.92 2.08
N ALA A 223 18.83 18.92 2.45
CA ALA A 223 18.36 17.56 2.73
C ALA A 223 17.34 17.52 3.88
N LEU A 224 17.57 18.26 4.96
CA LEU A 224 16.65 18.32 6.09
C LEU A 224 15.28 18.92 5.70
N ALA A 225 15.26 19.89 4.79
CA ALA A 225 14.01 20.45 4.27
C ALA A 225 13.18 19.43 3.48
N HIS A 226 13.79 18.32 3.04
CA HIS A 226 13.17 17.21 2.32
C HIS A 226 12.89 15.98 3.20
N SER A 227 13.01 16.10 4.53
CA SER A 227 12.82 14.98 5.48
C SER A 227 11.45 14.30 5.44
N GLY A 228 10.42 14.96 4.87
CA GLY A 228 9.10 14.36 4.64
C GLY A 228 9.03 13.37 3.46
N GLN A 229 10.13 13.12 2.74
CA GLN A 229 10.21 12.22 1.57
C GLN A 229 10.91 10.89 1.90
N GLY A 230 10.66 10.38 3.11
CA GLY A 230 11.32 9.17 3.63
C GLY A 230 12.84 9.32 3.66
N TRP A 231 13.54 8.41 2.98
CA TRP A 231 15.01 8.34 2.95
C TRP A 231 15.69 9.12 1.82
N ALA A 232 14.91 9.79 0.95
CA ALA A 232 15.42 10.66 -0.11
C ALA A 232 16.40 11.76 0.35
N PRO A 233 16.33 12.34 1.57
CA PRO A 233 17.29 13.33 2.06
C PRO A 233 18.76 12.93 1.94
N VAL A 234 19.08 11.64 2.08
CA VAL A 234 20.48 11.18 2.08
C VAL A 234 21.12 11.32 0.69
N PRO A 235 20.56 10.75 -0.40
CA PRO A 235 21.02 11.03 -1.77
C PRO A 235 20.88 12.50 -2.17
N LEU A 236 19.82 13.19 -1.74
CA LEU A 236 19.63 14.62 -2.01
C LEU A 236 20.73 15.49 -1.37
N ALA A 237 21.28 15.11 -0.22
CA ALA A 237 22.44 15.79 0.37
C ALA A 237 23.67 15.70 -0.53
N VAL A 238 23.87 14.58 -1.21
CA VAL A 238 24.98 14.37 -2.17
C VAL A 238 24.78 15.25 -3.40
N LEU A 239 23.55 15.27 -3.96
CA LEU A 239 23.20 16.15 -5.07
C LEU A 239 23.41 17.62 -4.70
N ALA A 240 22.90 18.04 -3.53
CA ALA A 240 23.01 19.41 -3.03
C ALA A 240 24.46 19.83 -2.78
N ALA A 241 25.33 18.92 -2.34
CA ALA A 241 26.77 19.18 -2.23
C ALA A 241 27.42 19.38 -3.61
N GLY A 242 27.02 18.59 -4.61
CA GLY A 242 27.43 18.77 -6.01
C GLY A 242 27.00 20.12 -6.58
N ILE A 243 25.74 20.50 -6.37
CA ILE A 243 25.22 21.81 -6.79
C ILE A 243 25.97 22.95 -6.07
N GLY A 244 26.22 22.80 -4.77
CA GLY A 244 27.01 23.78 -4.00
C GLY A 244 28.47 23.88 -4.44
N TYR A 245 29.08 22.79 -4.91
CA TYR A 245 30.39 22.79 -5.57
C TYR A 245 30.35 23.57 -6.89
N VAL A 246 29.37 23.30 -7.76
CA VAL A 246 29.21 24.03 -9.03
C VAL A 246 28.99 25.52 -8.77
N TYR A 247 28.16 25.89 -7.79
CA TYR A 247 27.97 27.28 -7.39
C TYR A 247 29.26 27.93 -6.90
N ARG A 248 30.07 27.21 -6.13
CA ARG A 248 31.35 27.72 -5.63
C ARG A 248 32.34 27.96 -6.76
N GLN A 249 32.39 27.09 -7.77
CA GLN A 249 33.34 27.25 -8.89
C GLN A 249 32.90 28.32 -9.89
N THR A 250 31.60 28.37 -10.19
CA THR A 250 31.05 29.23 -11.25
C THR A 250 30.54 30.56 -10.74
N HIS A 251 29.98 30.56 -9.54
CA HIS A 251 29.17 31.62 -8.95
C HIS A 251 28.05 32.14 -9.84
N ARG A 252 27.49 31.23 -10.64
CA ARG A 252 26.36 31.50 -11.53
C ARG A 252 25.13 30.78 -11.00
N LEU A 253 23.96 31.42 -11.14
CA LEU A 253 22.67 30.83 -10.75
C LEU A 253 22.15 29.87 -11.82
N VAL A 254 22.35 30.20 -13.09
CA VAL A 254 21.87 29.40 -14.23
C VAL A 254 22.38 27.95 -14.24
N PRO A 255 23.68 27.64 -14.06
CA PRO A 255 24.15 26.25 -14.11
C PRO A 255 23.63 25.42 -12.94
N ILE A 256 23.47 26.00 -11.75
CA ILE A 256 22.95 25.27 -10.59
C ILE A 256 21.45 25.02 -10.67
N VAL A 257 20.69 25.99 -11.18
CA VAL A 257 19.25 25.81 -11.44
C VAL A 257 19.08 24.77 -12.55
N ALA A 258 19.79 24.91 -13.68
CA ALA A 258 19.71 23.94 -14.78
C ALA A 258 20.09 22.52 -14.35
N MET A 259 21.11 22.37 -13.51
CA MET A 259 21.50 21.07 -12.93
C MET A 259 20.37 20.46 -12.11
N HIS A 260 19.71 21.24 -11.26
CA HIS A 260 18.61 20.79 -10.42
C HIS A 260 17.34 20.50 -11.24
N MET A 261 16.98 21.38 -12.18
CA MET A 261 15.86 21.16 -13.12
C MET A 261 16.06 19.85 -13.91
N ALA A 262 17.27 19.59 -14.41
CA ALA A 262 17.58 18.37 -15.15
C ALA A 262 17.43 17.10 -14.29
N PHE A 263 17.86 17.14 -13.02
CA PHE A 263 17.69 16.03 -12.09
C PHE A 263 16.20 15.74 -11.82
N ASN A 264 15.41 16.78 -11.54
CA ASN A 264 13.98 16.63 -11.25
C ASN A 264 13.19 16.19 -12.48
N ALA A 265 13.54 16.70 -13.67
CA ALA A 265 12.93 16.27 -14.94
C ALA A 265 13.19 14.78 -15.22
N LEU A 266 14.42 14.31 -14.99
CA LEU A 266 14.77 12.89 -15.15
C LEU A 266 14.00 12.01 -14.15
N GLY A 267 13.93 12.42 -12.89
CA GLY A 267 13.17 11.71 -11.85
C GLY A 267 11.69 11.60 -12.19
N LEU A 268 11.07 12.69 -12.64
CA LEU A 268 9.67 12.72 -13.06
C LEU A 268 9.42 11.86 -14.30
N ALA A 269 10.30 11.93 -15.31
CA ALA A 269 10.20 11.12 -16.51
C ALA A 269 10.31 9.63 -16.21
N MET A 270 11.24 9.22 -15.32
CA MET A 270 11.38 7.84 -14.88
C MET A 270 10.14 7.36 -14.13
N ALA A 271 9.58 8.18 -13.23
CA ALA A 271 8.37 7.85 -12.48
C ALA A 271 7.14 7.64 -13.39
N ILE A 272 7.01 8.44 -14.44
CA ILE A 272 5.95 8.29 -15.46
C ILE A 272 6.21 7.04 -16.31
N ALA A 273 7.46 6.79 -16.71
CA ALA A 273 7.86 5.69 -17.58
C ALA A 273 7.71 4.29 -16.94
N THR A 274 7.94 4.16 -15.63
CA THR A 274 7.83 2.88 -14.92
C THR A 274 6.40 2.55 -14.44
N GLY A 275 5.41 3.38 -14.78
CA GLY A 275 3.99 3.04 -14.70
C GLY A 275 3.49 2.55 -13.35
N GLY A 276 4.04 3.04 -12.24
CA GLY A 276 3.59 2.65 -10.90
C GLY A 276 3.75 1.16 -10.56
N GLN A 277 4.55 0.40 -11.32
CA GLN A 277 4.95 -0.94 -10.95
C GLN A 277 6.16 -0.88 -10.00
N ALA A 278 5.92 -0.41 -8.77
CA ALA A 278 6.70 -0.86 -7.64
C ALA A 278 5.85 -1.91 -6.94
N ASP A 279 6.25 -3.18 -7.04
CA ASP A 279 5.72 -4.24 -6.19
C ASP A 279 5.80 -3.77 -4.73
N VAL A 280 4.64 -3.48 -4.14
CA VAL A 280 4.53 -3.10 -2.73
C VAL A 280 4.80 -4.34 -1.91
N VAL A 281 6.07 -4.57 -1.60
CA VAL A 281 6.48 -5.45 -0.50
C VAL A 281 6.04 -4.77 0.80
N PRO A 282 5.16 -5.36 1.62
CA PRO A 282 4.79 -4.78 2.91
C PRO A 282 6.03 -4.77 3.84
N PRO A 283 6.30 -3.68 4.59
CA PRO A 283 7.45 -3.61 5.48
C PRO A 283 7.29 -4.57 6.67
N PRO A 284 8.40 -5.15 7.18
CA PRO A 284 8.37 -6.05 8.32
C PRO A 284 8.03 -5.31 9.63
N ALA A 285 7.30 -5.98 10.51
CA ALA A 285 6.78 -5.45 11.77
C ALA A 285 7.87 -4.82 12.67
N ALA A 286 7.78 -3.52 12.93
CA ALA A 286 8.65 -2.82 13.88
C ALA A 286 8.20 -3.02 15.33
N ALA A 287 9.16 -3.26 16.22
CA ALA A 287 8.96 -3.50 17.64
C ALA A 287 8.26 -2.34 18.37
N GLU A 288 7.14 -2.61 19.04
CA GLU A 288 6.31 -1.62 19.74
C GLU A 288 6.90 -1.21 21.12
N GLY A 289 6.93 0.09 21.38
CA GLY A 289 7.25 0.69 22.69
C GLY A 289 6.36 1.90 22.98
N VAL A 290 6.12 2.19 24.26
CA VAL A 290 5.08 3.12 24.74
C VAL A 290 5.68 4.24 25.59
N VAL A 291 5.31 5.51 25.35
CA VAL A 291 5.75 6.67 26.16
C VAL A 291 4.63 7.20 27.05
N ILE A 292 4.93 7.33 28.33
CA ILE A 292 4.02 7.77 29.40
C ILE A 292 4.48 9.12 29.96
N ARG A 293 3.55 10.07 30.12
CA ARG A 293 3.83 11.33 30.84
C ARG A 293 3.63 11.11 32.33
N VAL A 294 4.65 11.41 33.12
CA VAL A 294 4.71 11.17 34.56
C VAL A 294 4.92 12.47 35.31
N ARG A 295 4.02 12.76 36.26
CA ARG A 295 4.19 13.85 37.23
C ARG A 295 4.82 13.29 38.51
N ALA A 296 6.07 13.64 38.76
CA ALA A 296 6.85 13.25 39.91
C ALA A 296 6.45 14.02 41.17
N GLN A 297 6.21 13.30 42.26
CA GLN A 297 5.99 13.84 43.61
C GLN A 297 7.08 13.28 44.55
N PRO A 298 8.25 13.95 44.63
CA PRO A 298 9.34 13.53 45.51
C PRO A 298 9.05 13.88 46.98
N GLY A 299 9.58 13.10 47.91
CA GLY A 299 9.37 13.27 49.37
C GLY A 299 8.00 12.79 49.88
N ALA A 300 7.30 11.94 49.14
CA ALA A 300 6.01 11.39 49.55
C ALA A 300 6.15 10.35 50.67
N ARG A 301 5.09 10.12 51.47
CA ARG A 301 5.11 9.14 52.57
C ARG A 301 5.23 7.67 52.12
N ARG A 302 4.90 7.37 50.86
CA ARG A 302 4.98 6.03 50.26
C ARG A 302 5.27 6.09 48.76
N ASN A 303 5.93 5.06 48.23
CA ASN A 303 6.18 4.89 46.80
C ASN A 303 4.95 4.30 46.11
N GLY A 304 4.47 4.91 45.03
CA GLY A 304 3.37 4.33 44.25
C GLY A 304 2.77 5.28 43.22
N VAL A 305 1.96 4.70 42.33
CA VAL A 305 1.10 5.45 41.41
C VAL A 305 -0.10 5.96 42.21
N THR A 306 -0.34 7.27 42.15
CA THR A 306 -1.34 7.96 42.99
C THR A 306 -2.57 8.40 42.20
N GLY A 307 -2.58 8.20 40.89
CA GLY A 307 -3.69 8.52 39.98
C GLY A 307 -3.25 9.29 38.74
N VAL A 308 -4.22 9.83 38.00
CA VAL A 308 -3.99 10.64 36.79
C VAL A 308 -4.49 12.06 37.03
N ARG A 309 -3.68 13.07 36.70
CA ARG A 309 -4.08 14.49 36.74
C ARG A 309 -3.60 15.17 35.47
N GLU A 310 -4.47 15.96 34.82
CA GLU A 310 -4.12 16.76 33.63
C GLU A 310 -3.45 15.93 32.51
N ALA A 311 -3.93 14.68 32.31
CA ALA A 311 -3.37 13.71 31.36
C ALA A 311 -1.93 13.21 31.68
N GLU A 312 -1.47 13.32 32.94
CA GLU A 312 -0.20 12.77 33.41
C GLU A 312 -0.40 11.78 34.57
N LEU A 313 0.40 10.70 34.57
CA LEU A 313 0.45 9.70 35.64
C LEU A 313 1.19 10.28 36.86
N CYS A 314 0.49 10.49 37.97
CA CYS A 314 1.10 11.01 39.19
C CYS A 314 1.84 9.88 39.94
N VAL A 315 3.17 9.97 39.98
CA VAL A 315 4.04 8.98 40.64
C VAL A 315 4.69 9.61 41.87
N ALA A 316 4.32 9.07 43.03
CA ALA A 316 4.86 9.48 44.31
C ALA A 316 6.07 8.63 44.69
N VAL A 317 7.15 9.28 45.12
CA VAL A 317 8.35 8.62 45.60
C VAL A 317 8.85 9.24 46.91
N THR A 318 9.32 8.42 47.83
CA THR A 318 9.89 8.81 49.13
C THR A 318 11.28 9.44 48.97
N ALA A 319 11.98 9.13 47.88
CA ALA A 319 13.32 9.64 47.61
C ALA A 319 13.29 11.17 47.37
N PRO A 320 14.22 11.94 47.98
CA PRO A 320 14.33 13.38 47.76
C PRO A 320 14.81 13.70 46.34
N PRO A 321 14.51 14.91 45.79
CA PRO A 321 14.89 15.31 44.44
C PRO A 321 16.38 15.73 44.35
N ASP A 322 17.27 14.86 44.84
CA ASP A 322 18.71 15.10 44.96
C ASP A 322 19.51 14.01 44.22
N LYS A 323 20.47 14.44 43.38
CA LYS A 323 21.38 13.58 42.59
C LYS A 323 20.69 12.43 41.83
N GLY A 324 19.51 12.67 41.25
CA GLY A 324 18.80 11.68 40.42
C GLY A 324 18.15 10.52 41.19
N ARG A 325 18.22 10.47 42.54
CA ARG A 325 17.63 9.39 43.35
C ARG A 325 16.11 9.31 43.24
N ALA A 326 15.43 10.46 43.16
CA ALA A 326 14.00 10.50 42.86
C ALA A 326 13.67 9.93 41.47
N ASN A 327 14.51 10.17 40.47
CA ASN A 327 14.32 9.64 39.12
C ASN A 327 14.47 8.11 39.09
N ASP A 328 15.47 7.59 39.79
CA ASP A 328 15.69 6.15 39.96
C ASP A 328 14.48 5.45 40.62
N ALA A 329 13.95 6.07 41.66
CA ALA A 329 12.77 5.58 42.36
C ALA A 329 11.51 5.61 41.48
N ILE A 330 11.34 6.63 40.65
CA ILE A 330 10.20 6.75 39.71
C ILE A 330 10.26 5.62 38.67
N VAL A 331 11.44 5.37 38.09
CA VAL A 331 11.63 4.27 37.12
C VAL A 331 11.26 2.93 37.75
N LYS A 332 11.67 2.66 39.00
CA LYS A 332 11.30 1.43 39.72
C LYS A 332 9.79 1.32 39.94
N VAL A 333 9.12 2.41 40.34
CA VAL A 333 7.68 2.41 40.57
C VAL A 333 6.90 2.19 39.28
N VAL A 334 7.30 2.82 38.19
CA VAL A 334 6.67 2.66 36.86
C VAL A 334 6.88 1.23 36.33
N ALA A 335 8.11 0.72 36.39
CA ALA A 335 8.43 -0.65 35.97
C ALA A 335 7.59 -1.70 36.74
N LYS A 336 7.51 -1.56 38.06
CA LYS A 336 6.73 -2.44 38.93
C LYS A 336 5.22 -2.36 38.66
N SER A 337 4.70 -1.17 38.34
CA SER A 337 3.26 -0.96 38.11
C SER A 337 2.80 -1.48 36.74
N ILE A 338 3.72 -1.60 35.78
CA ILE A 338 3.44 -2.10 34.42
C ILE A 338 3.83 -3.58 34.27
N GLY A 339 4.64 -4.12 35.18
CA GLY A 339 5.06 -5.53 35.17
C GLY A 339 6.26 -5.82 34.26
N VAL A 340 7.11 -4.83 34.00
CA VAL A 340 8.29 -4.97 33.13
C VAL A 340 9.61 -4.83 33.90
N PRO A 341 10.71 -5.40 33.41
CA PRO A 341 12.04 -5.19 33.99
C PRO A 341 12.44 -3.71 33.97
N ARG A 342 13.12 -3.23 35.02
CA ARG A 342 13.62 -1.84 35.12
C ARG A 342 14.43 -1.40 33.90
N THR A 343 15.17 -2.32 33.27
CA THR A 343 15.99 -2.04 32.08
C THR A 343 15.19 -1.59 30.87
N ARG A 344 13.89 -1.89 30.83
CA ARG A 344 12.97 -1.48 29.76
C ARG A 344 12.27 -0.15 30.04
N VAL A 345 12.58 0.53 31.14
CA VAL A 345 11.95 1.79 31.52
C VAL A 345 13.00 2.89 31.59
N LYS A 346 12.86 3.91 30.73
CA LYS A 346 13.83 5.01 30.62
C LYS A 346 13.14 6.36 30.66
N ILE A 347 13.68 7.30 31.44
CA ILE A 347 13.22 8.70 31.39
C ILE A 347 13.81 9.31 30.11
N LEU A 348 12.94 9.70 29.18
CA LEU A 348 13.32 10.35 27.92
C LEU A 348 13.60 11.84 28.12
N SER A 349 12.84 12.52 28.98
CA SER A 349 13.04 13.94 29.26
C SER A 349 12.42 14.38 30.60
N GLY A 350 12.86 15.54 31.08
CA GLY A 350 12.38 16.13 32.34
C GLY A 350 13.11 15.63 33.58
N GLU A 351 14.38 15.20 33.49
CA GLU A 351 15.14 14.69 34.64
C GLU A 351 15.19 15.68 35.82
N THR A 352 15.30 16.98 35.53
CA THR A 352 15.30 18.07 36.52
C THR A 352 13.92 18.70 36.75
N ASN A 353 12.88 18.25 36.03
CA ASN A 353 11.51 18.75 36.12
C ASN A 353 10.61 17.72 36.82
N ARG A 354 9.56 18.19 37.52
CA ARG A 354 8.51 17.32 38.07
C ARG A 354 7.64 16.69 36.98
N HIS A 355 7.61 17.25 35.77
CA HIS A 355 6.94 16.67 34.61
C HIS A 355 7.96 15.89 33.78
N LYS A 356 7.79 14.57 33.68
CA LYS A 356 8.74 13.63 33.08
C LYS A 356 8.09 12.87 31.93
N ARG A 357 8.88 12.51 30.91
CA ARG A 357 8.46 11.54 29.88
C ARG A 357 9.22 10.25 30.10
N VAL A 358 8.51 9.13 30.19
CA VAL A 358 9.08 7.81 30.48
C VAL A 358 8.71 6.85 29.37
N ALA A 359 9.69 6.28 28.68
CA ALA A 359 9.52 5.22 27.69
C ALA A 359 9.51 3.85 28.36
N VAL A 360 8.68 2.96 27.82
CA VAL A 360 8.57 1.55 28.21
C VAL A 360 8.61 0.69 26.95
N ASP A 361 9.65 -0.12 26.81
CA ASP A 361 9.88 -0.91 25.59
C ASP A 361 9.23 -2.30 25.66
N GLY A 362 8.73 -2.80 24.53
CA GLY A 362 8.21 -4.17 24.39
C GLY A 362 6.87 -4.41 25.09
N VAL A 363 6.01 -3.39 25.11
CA VAL A 363 4.65 -3.44 25.65
C VAL A 363 3.69 -2.71 24.71
N THR A 364 2.48 -3.25 24.55
CA THR A 364 1.43 -2.62 23.74
C THR A 364 0.74 -1.50 24.53
N VAL A 365 0.16 -0.51 23.84
CA VAL A 365 -0.59 0.59 24.47
C VAL A 365 -1.71 0.05 25.37
N VAL A 366 -2.41 -0.98 24.90
CA VAL A 366 -3.49 -1.66 25.63
C VAL A 366 -2.96 -2.31 26.92
N GLY A 367 -1.85 -3.05 26.84
CA GLY A 367 -1.24 -3.71 28.00
C GLY A 367 -0.78 -2.74 29.09
N VAL A 368 -0.28 -1.56 28.71
CA VAL A 368 0.09 -0.50 29.66
C VAL A 368 -1.14 0.11 30.33
N VAL A 369 -2.22 0.35 29.57
CA VAL A 369 -3.48 0.90 30.12
C VAL A 369 -4.10 -0.06 31.14
N ASP A 370 -4.12 -1.36 30.83
CA ASP A 370 -4.73 -2.36 31.71
C ASP A 370 -3.91 -2.59 32.98
N ALA A 371 -2.57 -2.63 32.88
CA ALA A 371 -1.69 -2.72 34.05
C ALA A 371 -1.81 -1.48 34.96
N LEU A 372 -1.91 -0.28 34.39
CA LEU A 372 -2.10 0.96 35.15
C LEU A 372 -3.50 1.07 35.77
N ARG A 373 -4.55 0.54 35.12
CA ARG A 373 -5.89 0.43 35.70
C ARG A 373 -5.90 -0.50 36.91
N ALA A 374 -5.21 -1.65 36.83
CA ALA A 374 -5.08 -2.58 37.94
C ALA A 374 -4.31 -1.98 39.14
N ALA A 375 -3.29 -1.16 38.88
CA ALA A 375 -2.47 -0.53 39.92
C ALA A 375 -3.16 0.63 40.68
N ILE A 376 -4.20 1.26 40.11
CA ILE A 376 -4.86 2.46 40.68
C ILE A 376 -6.08 2.12 41.56
N GLY A 377 -6.60 0.90 41.51
CA GLY A 377 -7.72 0.42 42.35
C GLY A 377 -9.10 1.03 41.99
N PRO A 378 -10.22 0.40 42.42
CA PRO A 378 -11.56 0.66 41.86
C PRO A 378 -12.23 1.98 42.31
N ALA A 379 -11.64 2.76 43.22
CA ALA A 379 -12.30 3.92 43.83
C ALA A 379 -12.26 5.23 43.01
N THR A 380 -11.75 5.23 41.77
CA THR A 380 -11.62 6.45 40.94
C THR A 380 -11.98 6.22 39.46
N GLY A 381 -12.92 5.32 39.19
CA GLY A 381 -13.35 4.87 37.85
C GLY A 381 -13.95 5.91 36.89
N ARG A 382 -13.91 7.22 37.18
CA ARG A 382 -14.34 8.29 36.25
C ARG A 382 -13.20 9.18 35.71
N ARG A 383 -11.92 8.94 36.01
CA ARG A 383 -10.82 9.84 35.60
C ARG A 383 -9.58 9.19 34.96
N VAL A 384 -9.72 8.03 34.31
CA VAL A 384 -8.61 7.40 33.56
C VAL A 384 -8.76 7.55 32.04
N ALA A 385 -9.91 8.03 31.55
CA ALA A 385 -10.18 8.24 30.11
C ALA A 385 -9.37 9.37 29.43
N GLY A 386 -8.50 10.07 30.17
CA GLY A 386 -7.71 11.19 29.65
C GLY A 386 -6.22 10.91 29.46
N LEU A 387 -5.75 9.66 29.60
CA LEU A 387 -4.32 9.35 29.47
C LEU A 387 -3.91 9.33 27.99
N LYS A 388 -3.30 10.41 27.50
CA LYS A 388 -2.72 10.46 26.16
C LYS A 388 -1.42 9.63 26.13
N ILE A 389 -1.51 8.41 25.63
CA ILE A 389 -0.36 7.57 25.30
C ILE A 389 0.01 7.86 23.85
N ALA A 390 1.26 8.24 23.59
CA ALA A 390 1.74 8.54 22.25
C ALA A 390 2.95 7.65 21.92
N ALA A 391 2.91 6.94 20.80
CA ALA A 391 4.11 6.51 20.08
C ALA A 391 4.73 7.77 19.47
N TYR A 392 6.03 8.01 19.66
CA TYR A 392 6.66 9.18 19.04
C TYR A 392 8.15 9.00 18.76
N ASP A 393 8.50 9.26 17.50
CA ASP A 393 9.85 9.49 16.98
C ASP A 393 10.24 10.98 17.14
N HIS A 394 11.49 11.24 17.49
CA HIS A 394 12.05 12.54 17.92
C HIS A 394 12.25 13.49 16.70
N CYS A 395 12.41 14.82 16.72
CA CYS A 395 12.58 15.91 17.69
C CYS A 395 12.58 17.25 16.92
N SER A 396 12.09 18.36 17.48
CA SER A 396 12.85 19.62 17.39
C SER A 396 12.51 20.65 18.48
N ARG A 397 13.61 21.24 19.00
CA ARG A 397 13.78 22.52 19.73
C ARG A 397 13.28 22.55 21.17
N THR A 398 14.07 23.04 22.12
CA THR A 398 14.57 24.42 22.24
C THR A 398 15.62 24.43 23.37
N ILE A 399 16.40 25.50 23.57
CA ILE A 399 16.40 26.23 24.86
C ILE A 399 17.19 27.56 24.73
N ARG A 400 16.62 28.59 25.35
CA ARG A 400 17.31 29.79 25.84
C ARG A 400 16.94 29.91 27.33
N HIS A 401 17.88 30.16 28.23
CA HIS A 401 17.60 30.62 29.60
C HIS A 401 18.77 31.44 30.24
N CYS A 402 18.39 32.65 30.69
CA CYS A 402 18.78 33.56 31.81
C CYS A 402 20.18 33.68 32.49
N LEU A 403 20.65 34.96 32.58
CA LEU A 403 21.20 35.84 33.69
C LEU A 403 22.30 35.34 34.66
N PRO A 404 23.12 36.18 35.40
CA PRO A 404 22.86 37.53 36.01
C PRO A 404 24.10 38.52 36.00
N PRO A 405 24.39 39.39 37.02
CA PRO A 405 24.09 40.82 37.09
C PRO A 405 25.32 41.79 37.12
N ASP A 406 25.01 43.10 37.10
CA ASP A 406 25.79 44.29 37.53
C ASP A 406 26.99 44.82 36.70
N GLY A 407 27.04 46.17 36.59
CA GLY A 407 28.30 46.91 36.44
C GLY A 407 28.52 47.76 35.19
N SER A 408 27.89 48.94 35.13
CA SER A 408 28.38 50.26 34.67
C SER A 408 29.28 50.46 33.42
N LEU A 409 28.95 51.55 32.71
CA LEU A 409 29.82 52.55 32.01
C LEU A 409 29.85 52.62 30.46
N ALA A 410 29.52 53.85 30.02
CA ALA A 410 30.00 54.62 28.85
C ALA A 410 29.40 54.39 27.44
N ARG A 411 28.78 55.47 26.92
CA ARG A 411 28.46 55.73 25.48
C ARG A 411 29.72 56.21 24.73
N PRO A 412 29.88 56.03 23.40
CA PRO A 412 29.47 57.05 22.41
C PRO A 412 29.06 56.46 21.01
N PRO A 413 29.01 57.20 19.87
CA PRO A 413 27.77 57.51 19.16
C PRO A 413 27.51 56.68 17.88
N MET A 414 26.21 56.60 17.53
CA MET A 414 25.71 56.03 16.28
C MET A 414 25.57 57.10 15.20
N THR A 415 26.07 56.86 13.99
CA THR A 415 25.47 57.37 12.75
C THR A 415 25.81 56.47 11.55
N HIS A 416 24.94 55.48 11.27
CA HIS A 416 24.64 54.95 9.92
C HIS A 416 23.60 53.80 9.90
N ARG A 417 23.17 53.27 11.07
CA ARG A 417 22.26 52.11 11.17
C ARG A 417 20.76 52.42 11.16
N LEU A 418 20.33 53.63 11.53
CA LEU A 418 18.91 53.97 11.71
C LEU A 418 18.09 54.01 10.41
N VAL A 419 18.71 54.34 9.28
CA VAL A 419 18.02 54.36 7.97
C VAL A 419 17.75 52.94 7.43
N ARG A 420 18.54 51.93 7.84
CA ARG A 420 18.32 50.52 7.44
C ARG A 420 17.20 49.85 8.23
N LEU A 421 17.05 50.21 9.51
CA LEU A 421 16.02 49.64 10.37
C LEU A 421 14.62 50.16 10.00
N GLY A 422 14.48 51.45 9.71
CA GLY A 422 13.19 52.04 9.29
C GLY A 422 12.65 51.48 7.98
N ARG A 423 13.55 51.23 7.00
CA ARG A 423 13.20 50.60 5.71
C ARG A 423 12.84 49.11 5.88
N PHE A 424 13.49 48.40 6.80
CA PHE A 424 13.19 47.01 7.14
C PHE A 424 11.81 46.86 7.77
N THR A 425 11.45 47.72 8.74
CA THR A 425 10.10 47.71 9.34
C THR A 425 9.01 48.06 8.33
N PHE A 426 9.23 49.04 7.45
CA PHE A 426 8.24 49.43 6.43
C PHE A 426 7.97 48.31 5.41
N LEU A 427 9.01 47.59 5.00
CA LEU A 427 8.89 46.51 4.02
C LEU A 427 8.34 45.21 4.61
N VAL A 428 8.68 44.88 5.86
CA VAL A 428 8.02 43.79 6.60
C VAL A 428 6.53 44.11 6.79
N LEU A 429 6.19 45.36 7.08
CA LEU A 429 4.79 45.81 7.15
C LEU A 429 4.10 45.66 5.79
N LEU A 430 4.77 46.03 4.69
CA LEU A 430 4.24 45.88 3.33
C LEU A 430 4.02 44.40 2.96
N THR A 431 4.92 43.49 3.33
CA THR A 431 4.77 42.05 3.11
C THR A 431 3.64 41.48 3.98
N LEU A 432 3.52 41.91 5.24
CA LEU A 432 2.39 41.55 6.10
C LEU A 432 1.07 42.10 5.58
N VAL A 433 1.08 43.29 4.96
CA VAL A 433 -0.08 43.87 4.28
C VAL A 433 -0.38 43.11 2.99
N ALA A 434 0.61 42.68 2.21
CA ALA A 434 0.39 41.86 1.01
C ALA A 434 -0.15 40.46 1.36
N CYS A 435 0.42 39.79 2.37
CA CYS A 435 -0.11 38.55 2.92
C CYS A 435 -1.49 38.74 3.56
N GLY A 436 -1.73 39.88 4.22
CA GLY A 436 -3.02 40.26 4.78
C GLY A 436 -4.06 40.57 3.71
N VAL A 437 -3.68 41.22 2.61
CA VAL A 437 -4.51 41.49 1.42
C VAL A 437 -4.79 40.21 0.65
N MET A 438 -3.86 39.24 0.60
CA MET A 438 -4.11 37.92 0.01
C MET A 438 -4.99 37.04 0.91
N TRP A 439 -4.79 37.08 2.23
CA TRP A 439 -5.70 36.44 3.19
C TRP A 439 -7.10 37.09 3.17
N TRP A 440 -7.15 38.42 3.00
CA TRP A 440 -8.39 39.18 2.82
C TRP A 440 -9.02 38.94 1.44
N SER A 441 -8.25 38.79 0.37
CA SER A 441 -8.72 38.43 -0.97
C SER A 441 -9.24 37.00 -1.01
N SER A 442 -8.61 36.07 -0.29
CA SER A 442 -9.06 34.69 -0.10
C SER A 442 -10.31 34.61 0.77
N ARG A 443 -10.53 35.59 1.67
CA ARG A 443 -11.79 35.76 2.40
C ARG A 443 -12.84 36.57 1.64
N LYS A 444 -12.46 37.37 0.65
CA LYS A 444 -13.40 38.16 -0.15
C LYS A 444 -14.16 37.31 -1.16
N THR A 445 -13.61 36.16 -1.57
CA THR A 445 -14.39 35.11 -2.23
C THR A 445 -15.42 34.53 -1.25
N ASP A 446 -15.02 34.26 0.00
CA ASP A 446 -15.94 33.77 1.04
C ASP A 446 -17.00 34.81 1.47
N GLU A 447 -16.67 36.11 1.49
CA GLU A 447 -17.57 37.22 1.85
C GLU A 447 -18.43 37.70 0.68
N ALA A 448 -17.93 37.69 -0.57
CA ALA A 448 -18.76 38.03 -1.74
C ALA A 448 -19.79 36.93 -2.02
N ASP A 449 -19.42 35.65 -1.81
CA ASP A 449 -20.35 34.53 -1.88
C ASP A 449 -21.33 34.56 -0.68
N ALA A 450 -20.89 35.00 0.51
CA ALA A 450 -21.77 35.18 1.68
C ALA A 450 -22.71 36.40 1.57
N ILE A 451 -22.31 37.50 0.93
CA ILE A 451 -23.14 38.70 0.74
C ILE A 451 -24.11 38.52 -0.45
N ALA A 452 -23.70 37.80 -1.51
CA ALA A 452 -24.61 37.39 -2.57
C ALA A 452 -25.68 36.40 -2.07
N ALA A 453 -25.33 35.52 -1.13
CA ALA A 453 -26.29 34.62 -0.47
C ALA A 453 -27.21 35.32 0.56
N ALA A 454 -26.85 36.53 1.03
CA ALA A 454 -27.61 37.26 2.04
C ALA A 454 -28.64 38.26 1.46
N ALA A 455 -28.60 38.55 0.16
CA ALA A 455 -29.48 39.54 -0.48
C ALA A 455 -30.87 39.02 -0.87
N ASP A 456 -31.11 37.70 -0.80
CA ASP A 456 -32.32 37.06 -1.35
C ASP A 456 -33.33 36.55 -0.30
N VAL A 457 -33.30 37.05 0.95
CA VAL A 457 -34.26 36.62 1.98
C VAL A 457 -35.23 37.74 2.34
N ALA A 458 -36.44 37.61 1.80
CA ALA A 458 -37.64 38.33 2.22
C ALA A 458 -37.98 38.05 3.72
N PRO A 459 -38.79 38.90 4.39
CA PRO A 459 -38.96 38.88 5.85
C PRO A 459 -39.65 37.61 6.38
N PRO A 460 -39.45 37.26 7.67
CA PRO A 460 -39.84 35.97 8.21
C PRO A 460 -41.34 35.84 8.41
N ALA A 461 -41.97 34.93 7.66
CA ALA A 461 -43.16 34.23 8.14
C ALA A 461 -42.73 33.22 9.22
N LEU A 462 -43.57 33.01 10.24
CA LEU A 462 -43.33 32.13 11.40
C LEU A 462 -42.55 30.87 11.03
N ALA A 463 -41.31 30.75 11.52
CA ALA A 463 -40.38 29.69 11.15
C ALA A 463 -40.86 28.31 11.65
N ALA A 464 -41.40 27.51 10.73
CA ALA A 464 -41.39 26.07 10.84
C ALA A 464 -39.93 25.60 10.90
N GLN A 465 -39.59 24.71 11.84
CA GLN A 465 -38.24 24.16 11.93
C GLN A 465 -37.86 23.51 10.58
N PRO A 466 -36.69 23.84 9.99
CA PRO A 466 -36.30 23.28 8.70
C PRO A 466 -36.05 21.78 8.83
N ARG A 467 -36.91 20.96 8.20
CA ARG A 467 -36.75 19.51 8.14
C ARG A 467 -35.56 19.17 7.25
N THR A 468 -34.64 18.34 7.74
CA THR A 468 -33.48 17.93 6.94
C THR A 468 -33.88 16.83 5.97
N LEU A 469 -33.52 17.02 4.70
CA LEU A 469 -33.79 16.04 3.65
C LEU A 469 -32.83 14.87 3.79
N VAL A 470 -33.38 13.67 3.88
CA VAL A 470 -32.63 12.42 4.02
C VAL A 470 -33.17 11.39 3.05
N GLN A 471 -32.28 10.52 2.59
CA GLN A 471 -32.68 9.32 1.87
C GLN A 471 -32.51 8.14 2.81
N ALA A 472 -33.59 7.41 3.06
CA ALA A 472 -33.56 6.19 3.83
C ALA A 472 -33.89 4.98 2.96
N LEU A 473 -33.28 3.86 3.34
CA LEU A 473 -33.53 2.55 2.77
C LEU A 473 -34.27 1.73 3.83
N ALA A 474 -35.44 1.22 3.50
CA ALA A 474 -36.12 0.23 4.34
C ALA A 474 -35.25 -1.03 4.40
N VAL A 475 -35.02 -1.55 5.61
CA VAL A 475 -34.23 -2.76 5.82
C VAL A 475 -35.10 -3.78 6.56
N GLU A 476 -35.07 -5.01 6.09
CA GLU A 476 -35.75 -6.13 6.74
C GLU A 476 -34.72 -7.15 7.20
N PRO A 477 -34.95 -7.82 8.34
CA PRO A 477 -34.03 -8.84 8.82
C PRO A 477 -34.09 -10.06 7.89
N ALA A 478 -32.95 -10.45 7.34
CA ALA A 478 -32.83 -11.63 6.49
C ALA A 478 -31.63 -12.47 6.90
N VAL A 479 -31.65 -13.76 6.52
CA VAL A 479 -30.50 -14.64 6.74
C VAL A 479 -29.46 -14.33 5.67
N HIS A 480 -28.32 -13.82 6.09
CA HIS A 480 -27.20 -13.48 5.23
C HIS A 480 -26.05 -14.47 5.42
N ASP A 481 -25.46 -14.90 4.30
CA ASP A 481 -24.18 -15.60 4.30
C ASP A 481 -23.06 -14.61 4.66
N VAL A 482 -22.26 -14.95 5.67
CA VAL A 482 -21.01 -14.27 5.97
C VAL A 482 -19.92 -14.89 5.10
N VAL A 483 -19.32 -14.08 4.24
CA VAL A 483 -18.40 -14.53 3.20
C VAL A 483 -17.02 -13.93 3.42
N VAL A 484 -15.99 -14.78 3.34
CA VAL A 484 -14.60 -14.35 3.25
C VAL A 484 -14.09 -14.56 1.83
N ARG A 485 -13.40 -13.56 1.26
CA ARG A 485 -13.00 -13.55 -0.15
C ARG A 485 -11.49 -13.73 -0.28
N TYR A 486 -11.08 -14.75 -1.03
CA TYR A 486 -9.67 -15.03 -1.33
C TYR A 486 -9.47 -15.37 -2.80
N SER A 487 -8.46 -14.78 -3.43
CA SER A 487 -8.07 -15.11 -4.80
C SER A 487 -7.16 -16.33 -4.85
N GLY A 488 -7.34 -17.15 -5.87
CA GLY A 488 -6.64 -18.42 -6.04
C GLY A 488 -6.53 -18.82 -7.51
N LYS A 489 -5.88 -19.96 -7.74
CA LYS A 489 -5.72 -20.53 -9.09
C LYS A 489 -6.59 -21.77 -9.25
N ILE A 490 -7.26 -21.85 -10.38
CA ILE A 490 -8.00 -23.04 -10.81
C ILE A 490 -6.99 -24.08 -11.29
N GLN A 491 -7.10 -25.30 -10.78
CA GLN A 491 -6.29 -26.45 -11.16
C GLN A 491 -7.20 -27.57 -11.67
N ALA A 492 -6.64 -28.48 -12.46
CA ALA A 492 -7.31 -29.73 -12.80
C ALA A 492 -7.62 -30.51 -11.52
N TRP A 493 -8.69 -31.31 -11.56
CA TRP A 493 -9.02 -32.18 -10.43
C TRP A 493 -7.91 -33.20 -10.20
N GLU A 494 -7.52 -33.88 -11.28
CA GLU A 494 -6.42 -34.84 -11.32
C GLU A 494 -5.66 -34.71 -12.64
N THR A 495 -4.35 -34.98 -12.58
CA THR A 495 -3.45 -35.02 -13.73
C THR A 495 -2.78 -36.38 -13.78
N TYR A 496 -2.85 -37.06 -14.92
CA TYR A 496 -2.25 -38.38 -15.15
C TYR A 496 -1.16 -38.27 -16.21
N SER A 497 0.05 -38.69 -15.87
CA SER A 497 1.14 -38.86 -16.84
C SER A 497 1.19 -40.32 -17.26
N LEU A 498 0.84 -40.59 -18.52
CA LEU A 498 0.73 -41.94 -19.07
C LEU A 498 1.93 -42.25 -19.96
N GLY A 499 2.46 -43.46 -19.81
CA GLY A 499 3.54 -44.02 -20.60
C GLY A 499 3.35 -45.52 -20.80
N PHE A 500 4.07 -46.11 -21.75
CA PHE A 500 4.05 -47.56 -21.93
C PHE A 500 4.87 -48.26 -20.85
N GLU A 501 4.39 -49.39 -20.31
CA GLU A 501 5.17 -50.19 -19.33
C GLU A 501 6.37 -50.91 -20.01
N VAL A 502 6.32 -51.07 -21.33
CA VAL A 502 7.38 -51.69 -22.16
C VAL A 502 7.97 -50.69 -23.16
N ALA A 503 9.25 -50.86 -23.48
CA ALA A 503 9.91 -50.05 -24.50
C ALA A 503 9.58 -50.55 -25.92
N GLY A 504 9.46 -49.62 -26.87
CA GLY A 504 9.21 -49.98 -28.27
C GLY A 504 9.01 -48.77 -29.18
N ARG A 505 8.81 -49.05 -30.47
CA ARG A 505 8.50 -48.01 -31.46
C ARG A 505 7.00 -47.78 -31.52
N VAL A 506 6.55 -46.54 -31.44
CA VAL A 506 5.14 -46.16 -31.60
C VAL A 506 4.72 -46.41 -33.05
N ALA A 507 3.78 -47.32 -33.26
CA ALA A 507 3.27 -47.66 -34.60
C ALA A 507 2.17 -46.69 -35.04
N SER A 508 1.26 -46.35 -34.13
CA SER A 508 0.14 -45.45 -34.43
C SER A 508 -0.39 -44.77 -33.18
N LEU A 509 -0.89 -43.55 -33.35
CA LEU A 509 -1.67 -42.85 -32.33
C LEU A 509 -3.15 -43.23 -32.45
N GLY A 510 -3.87 -43.10 -31.33
CA GLY A 510 -5.32 -43.21 -31.27
C GLY A 510 -6.00 -42.12 -32.10
N LYS A 511 -7.31 -42.23 -32.29
CA LYS A 511 -8.08 -41.28 -33.10
C LYS A 511 -9.12 -40.54 -32.27
N ASN A 512 -9.34 -39.27 -32.61
CA ASN A 512 -10.44 -38.47 -32.07
C ASN A 512 -11.77 -38.77 -32.80
N ALA A 513 -12.85 -38.08 -32.40
CA ALA A 513 -14.19 -38.28 -32.98
C ALA A 513 -14.26 -37.96 -34.48
N GLN A 514 -13.33 -37.14 -34.98
CA GLN A 514 -13.21 -36.73 -36.38
C GLN A 514 -12.35 -37.70 -37.20
N GLY A 515 -11.72 -38.69 -36.56
CA GLY A 515 -10.88 -39.70 -37.20
C GLY A 515 -9.41 -39.26 -37.41
N GLU A 516 -9.02 -38.12 -36.86
CA GLU A 516 -7.65 -37.59 -36.87
C GLU A 516 -6.85 -38.16 -35.68
N PRO A 517 -5.51 -38.19 -35.74
CA PRO A 517 -4.67 -38.58 -34.60
C PRO A 517 -4.96 -37.73 -33.37
N LEU A 518 -5.05 -38.36 -32.20
CA LEU A 518 -5.29 -37.67 -30.93
C LEU A 518 -4.18 -36.64 -30.64
N ASP A 519 -4.59 -35.41 -30.39
CA ASP A 519 -3.68 -34.28 -30.12
C ASP A 519 -4.12 -33.46 -28.90
N ASP A 520 -3.33 -32.44 -28.58
CA ASP A 520 -3.57 -31.53 -27.46
C ASP A 520 -4.98 -30.90 -27.51
N GLY A 521 -5.74 -31.09 -26.43
CA GLY A 521 -7.10 -30.59 -26.29
C GLY A 521 -8.21 -31.59 -26.65
N ASP A 522 -7.88 -32.75 -27.22
CA ASP A 522 -8.87 -33.79 -27.51
C ASP A 522 -9.42 -34.44 -26.23
N ARG A 523 -10.72 -34.75 -26.23
CA ARG A 523 -11.38 -35.48 -25.14
C ARG A 523 -11.26 -36.97 -25.37
N VAL A 524 -10.91 -37.69 -24.32
CA VAL A 524 -10.76 -39.14 -24.31
C VAL A 524 -11.64 -39.80 -23.25
N GLU A 525 -12.18 -40.96 -23.57
CA GLU A 525 -12.98 -41.77 -22.66
C GLU A 525 -12.14 -42.87 -21.99
N LYS A 526 -12.60 -43.32 -20.82
CA LYS A 526 -11.99 -44.46 -20.12
C LYS A 526 -11.98 -45.70 -21.02
N GLY A 527 -10.79 -46.28 -21.19
CA GLY A 527 -10.54 -47.44 -22.03
C GLY A 527 -10.24 -47.11 -23.50
N GLN A 528 -10.34 -45.84 -23.91
CA GLN A 528 -10.00 -45.44 -25.28
C GLN A 528 -8.51 -45.63 -25.56
N LEU A 529 -8.19 -46.19 -26.73
CA LEU A 529 -6.81 -46.35 -27.20
C LEU A 529 -6.19 -44.98 -27.50
N LEU A 530 -5.07 -44.68 -26.85
CA LEU A 530 -4.30 -43.45 -27.00
C LEU A 530 -3.12 -43.62 -27.95
N ALA A 531 -2.39 -44.72 -27.82
CA ALA A 531 -1.27 -45.05 -28.70
C ALA A 531 -0.99 -46.55 -28.70
N ARG A 532 -0.32 -47.04 -29.74
CA ARG A 532 0.04 -48.44 -29.91
C ARG A 532 1.50 -48.56 -30.35
N LEU A 533 2.24 -49.47 -29.72
CA LEU A 533 3.58 -49.87 -30.16
C LEU A 533 3.51 -50.87 -31.32
N ASP A 534 4.64 -51.02 -32.01
CA ASP A 534 4.84 -52.07 -33.00
C ASP A 534 4.82 -53.45 -32.33
N ASP A 535 3.69 -54.15 -32.47
CA ASP A 535 3.40 -55.38 -31.74
C ASP A 535 3.92 -56.65 -32.40
N ARG A 536 4.63 -56.53 -33.54
CA ARG A 536 5.16 -57.70 -34.27
C ARG A 536 6.11 -58.54 -33.42
N ILE A 537 7.00 -57.88 -32.67
CA ILE A 537 7.95 -58.56 -31.78
C ILE A 537 7.23 -59.16 -30.58
N PHE A 538 6.28 -58.44 -29.98
CA PHE A 538 5.51 -58.92 -28.83
C PHE A 538 4.67 -60.15 -29.18
N ARG A 539 3.98 -60.14 -30.33
CA ARG A 539 3.23 -61.31 -30.84
C ARG A 539 4.14 -62.51 -31.11
N ALA A 540 5.32 -62.29 -31.69
CA ALA A 540 6.28 -63.36 -31.92
C ALA A 540 6.76 -64.00 -30.61
N ARG A 541 7.00 -63.20 -29.56
CA ARG A 541 7.36 -63.69 -28.22
C ARG A 541 6.24 -64.46 -27.55
N VAL A 542 4.99 -64.02 -27.68
CA VAL A 542 3.83 -64.77 -27.18
C VAL A 542 3.76 -66.13 -27.86
N ALA A 543 3.88 -66.18 -29.20
CA ALA A 543 3.85 -67.44 -29.94
C ALA A 543 4.97 -68.41 -29.53
N GLU A 544 6.19 -67.91 -29.30
CA GLU A 544 7.30 -68.70 -28.77
C GLU A 544 7.01 -69.25 -27.36
N ALA A 545 6.53 -68.39 -26.46
CA ALA A 545 6.26 -68.77 -25.08
C ALA A 545 5.11 -69.79 -24.96
N VAL A 546 4.04 -69.62 -25.76
CA VAL A 546 2.92 -70.57 -25.85
C VAL A 546 3.42 -71.94 -26.35
N ALA A 547 4.24 -71.99 -27.40
CA ALA A 547 4.78 -73.26 -27.91
C ALA A 547 5.65 -73.98 -26.86
N ASN A 548 6.46 -73.24 -26.10
CA ASN A 548 7.28 -73.79 -25.01
C ASN A 548 6.41 -74.31 -23.85
N PHE A 549 5.33 -73.61 -23.51
CA PHE A 549 4.37 -74.07 -22.51
C PHE A 549 3.64 -75.34 -22.95
N GLU A 550 3.16 -75.40 -24.19
CA GLU A 550 2.51 -76.59 -24.76
C GLU A 550 3.44 -77.81 -24.77
N MET A 551 4.71 -77.62 -25.15
CA MET A 551 5.73 -78.67 -25.12
C MET A 551 5.95 -79.18 -23.68
N ALA A 552 6.18 -78.28 -22.72
CA ALA A 552 6.40 -78.65 -21.33
C ALA A 552 5.15 -79.29 -20.69
N ALA A 553 3.95 -78.84 -21.05
CA ALA A 553 2.70 -79.44 -20.61
C ALA A 553 2.53 -80.87 -21.16
N SER A 554 2.86 -81.07 -22.44
CA SER A 554 2.89 -82.40 -23.05
C SER A 554 3.91 -83.31 -22.36
N ASP A 555 5.08 -82.79 -21.98
CA ASP A 555 6.11 -83.54 -21.25
C ASP A 555 5.66 -83.97 -19.86
N VAL A 556 4.98 -83.10 -19.11
CA VAL A 556 4.38 -83.48 -17.82
C VAL A 556 3.35 -84.59 -18.01
N GLU A 557 2.50 -84.53 -19.04
CA GLU A 557 1.51 -85.57 -19.33
C GLU A 557 2.16 -86.90 -19.73
N ARG A 558 3.23 -86.86 -20.55
CA ARG A 558 4.02 -88.05 -20.88
C ARG A 558 4.68 -88.63 -19.63
N GLY A 559 5.28 -87.79 -18.79
CA GLY A 559 5.90 -88.21 -17.53
C GLY A 559 4.88 -88.78 -16.54
N ARG A 560 3.65 -88.23 -16.50
CA ARG A 560 2.55 -88.72 -15.67
C ARG A 560 2.09 -90.11 -16.09
N ARG A 561 2.05 -90.40 -17.40
CA ARG A 561 1.74 -91.74 -17.93
C ARG A 561 2.88 -92.74 -17.72
N ALA A 562 4.12 -92.25 -17.68
CA ALA A 562 5.33 -93.06 -17.49
C ALA A 562 5.82 -93.08 -16.04
N ARG A 563 4.93 -92.91 -15.05
CA ARG A 563 5.30 -92.69 -13.65
C ARG A 563 6.04 -93.85 -12.99
N ASP A 564 5.86 -95.06 -13.54
CA ASP A 564 6.56 -96.28 -13.12
C ASP A 564 7.98 -96.41 -13.71
N VAL A 565 8.33 -95.55 -14.68
CA VAL A 565 9.62 -95.57 -15.41
C VAL A 565 10.52 -94.41 -15.01
N ILE A 566 9.96 -93.27 -14.62
CA ILE A 566 10.71 -92.07 -14.21
C ILE A 566 10.76 -91.91 -12.69
N THR A 567 11.86 -91.35 -12.20
CA THR A 567 12.02 -91.02 -10.77
C THR A 567 11.18 -89.80 -10.38
N GLU A 568 10.90 -89.65 -9.08
CA GLU A 568 10.22 -88.46 -8.55
C GLU A 568 10.96 -87.17 -8.89
N ALA A 569 12.29 -87.18 -8.83
CA ALA A 569 13.12 -86.02 -9.15
C ALA A 569 12.99 -85.61 -10.63
N GLU A 570 12.94 -86.59 -11.54
CA GLU A 570 12.73 -86.33 -12.98
C GLU A 570 11.33 -85.78 -13.25
N PHE A 571 10.28 -86.35 -12.64
CA PHE A 571 8.93 -85.81 -12.79
C PHE A 571 8.81 -84.40 -12.21
N GLN A 572 9.39 -84.15 -11.04
CA GLN A 572 9.40 -82.83 -10.42
C GLN A 572 10.11 -81.80 -11.30
N THR A 573 11.15 -82.22 -12.04
CA THR A 573 11.82 -81.36 -13.03
C THR A 573 10.89 -80.98 -14.17
N LEU A 574 10.09 -81.93 -14.70
CA LEU A 574 9.08 -81.65 -15.73
C LEU A 574 8.00 -80.68 -15.23
N VAL A 575 7.49 -80.89 -14.01
CA VAL A 575 6.51 -80.00 -13.38
C VAL A 575 7.09 -78.60 -13.21
N THR A 576 8.33 -78.50 -12.76
CA THR A 576 9.03 -77.21 -12.59
C THR A 576 9.25 -76.53 -13.94
N SER A 577 9.62 -77.28 -14.98
CA SER A 577 9.79 -76.75 -16.34
C SER A 577 8.46 -76.21 -16.92
N ARG A 578 7.35 -76.93 -16.72
CA ARG A 578 6.01 -76.43 -17.09
C ARG A 578 5.65 -75.16 -16.33
N ALA A 579 5.92 -75.09 -15.03
CA ALA A 579 5.66 -73.89 -14.24
C ALA A 579 6.49 -72.68 -14.73
N GLN A 580 7.75 -72.91 -15.12
CA GLN A 580 8.61 -71.86 -15.70
C GLN A 580 8.10 -71.37 -17.06
N SER A 581 7.72 -72.28 -17.96
CA SER A 581 7.20 -71.89 -19.28
C SER A 581 5.83 -71.22 -19.19
N GLN A 582 4.98 -71.62 -18.23
CA GLN A 582 3.73 -70.92 -17.94
C GLN A 582 3.97 -69.47 -17.53
N ALA A 583 4.89 -69.24 -16.58
CA ALA A 583 5.24 -67.88 -16.15
C ALA A 583 5.80 -67.05 -17.32
N ALA A 584 6.61 -67.67 -18.20
CA ALA A 584 7.13 -67.01 -19.39
C ALA A 584 6.02 -66.62 -20.40
N GLN A 585 5.00 -67.47 -20.57
CA GLN A 585 3.81 -67.17 -21.37
C GLN A 585 3.05 -65.98 -20.78
N GLU A 586 2.74 -66.01 -19.48
CA GLU A 586 2.01 -64.93 -18.79
C GLU A 586 2.76 -63.57 -18.91
N ILE A 587 4.09 -63.58 -18.80
CA ILE A 587 4.93 -62.38 -19.01
C ILE A 587 4.86 -61.90 -20.47
N ALA A 588 4.93 -62.81 -21.44
CA ALA A 588 4.87 -62.44 -22.86
C ALA A 588 3.50 -61.85 -23.24
N GLU A 589 2.41 -62.41 -22.71
CA GLU A 589 1.04 -61.91 -22.88
C GLU A 589 0.89 -60.52 -22.26
N LYS A 590 1.34 -60.32 -21.01
CA LYS A 590 1.31 -59.01 -20.36
C LYS A 590 2.10 -57.96 -21.15
N ASN A 591 3.29 -58.29 -21.65
CA ASN A 591 4.08 -57.37 -22.48
C ASN A 591 3.38 -57.00 -23.79
N LEU A 592 2.57 -57.90 -24.36
CA LEU A 592 1.76 -57.60 -25.55
C LEU A 592 0.60 -56.68 -25.19
N ASP A 593 -0.06 -56.89 -24.05
CA ASP A 593 -1.12 -56.00 -23.58
C ASP A 593 -0.57 -54.60 -23.26
N ASP A 594 0.62 -54.52 -22.68
CA ASP A 594 1.34 -53.27 -22.38
C ASP A 594 1.85 -52.53 -23.61
N SER A 595 1.74 -53.14 -24.80
CA SER A 595 1.97 -52.46 -26.08
C SER A 595 0.83 -51.51 -26.48
N LEU A 596 -0.29 -51.56 -25.76
CA LEU A 596 -1.47 -50.72 -25.96
C LEU A 596 -1.60 -49.72 -24.81
N LEU A 597 -1.48 -48.43 -25.11
CA LEU A 597 -1.71 -47.38 -24.14
C LEU A 597 -3.18 -46.94 -24.20
N THR A 598 -3.92 -47.13 -23.10
CA THR A 598 -5.34 -46.74 -22.99
C THR A 598 -5.56 -45.72 -21.88
N SER A 599 -6.63 -44.93 -21.97
CA SER A 599 -6.96 -43.96 -20.92
C SER A 599 -7.58 -44.66 -19.70
N PRO A 600 -7.11 -44.41 -18.45
CA PRO A 600 -7.72 -44.98 -17.25
C PRO A 600 -9.01 -44.27 -16.83
N ILE A 601 -9.26 -43.05 -17.32
CA ILE A 601 -10.36 -42.17 -16.93
C ILE A 601 -10.94 -41.40 -18.14
N ASN A 602 -12.07 -40.74 -17.95
CA ASN A 602 -12.54 -39.72 -18.91
C ASN A 602 -11.75 -38.44 -18.67
N ALA A 603 -11.05 -37.93 -19.67
CA ALA A 603 -10.14 -36.80 -19.53
C ALA A 603 -9.99 -35.99 -20.82
N THR A 604 -9.27 -34.89 -20.74
CA THR A 604 -8.76 -34.16 -21.91
C THR A 604 -7.25 -34.34 -21.99
N ILE A 605 -6.70 -34.49 -23.20
CA ILE A 605 -5.26 -34.49 -23.42
C ILE A 605 -4.74 -33.08 -23.16
N ALA A 606 -3.97 -32.91 -22.09
CA ALA A 606 -3.28 -31.66 -21.78
C ALA A 606 -2.09 -31.47 -22.70
N ARG A 607 -1.25 -32.51 -22.84
CA ARG A 607 -0.05 -32.51 -23.68
C ARG A 607 0.24 -33.89 -24.25
N ARG A 608 0.63 -33.93 -25.52
CA ARG A 608 1.20 -35.07 -26.23
C ARG A 608 2.71 -34.88 -26.37
N MET A 609 3.47 -35.91 -26.00
CA MET A 609 4.94 -35.87 -25.96
C MET A 609 5.61 -36.81 -26.97
N VAL A 610 4.83 -37.53 -27.78
CA VAL A 610 5.35 -38.48 -28.78
C VAL A 610 4.70 -38.30 -30.14
N GLU A 611 5.45 -38.63 -31.19
CA GLU A 611 4.97 -38.77 -32.56
C GLU A 611 4.90 -40.23 -33.01
N ALA A 612 4.05 -40.49 -34.01
CA ALA A 612 4.01 -41.80 -34.65
C ALA A 612 5.37 -42.11 -35.33
N GLY A 613 5.92 -43.28 -35.03
CA GLY A 613 7.21 -43.73 -35.56
C GLY A 613 8.40 -43.48 -34.64
N GLU A 614 8.25 -42.75 -33.54
CA GLU A 614 9.29 -42.56 -32.53
C GLU A 614 9.49 -43.81 -31.66
N THR A 615 10.65 -43.91 -30.99
CA THR A 615 10.95 -44.99 -30.05
C THR A 615 10.91 -44.45 -28.64
N VAL A 616 10.11 -45.09 -27.79
CA VAL A 616 9.91 -44.70 -26.38
C VAL A 616 10.49 -45.74 -25.45
N ALA A 617 11.03 -45.28 -24.33
CA ALA A 617 11.45 -46.12 -23.22
C ALA A 617 10.26 -46.53 -22.34
N ALA A 618 10.45 -47.55 -21.51
CA ALA A 618 9.46 -47.94 -20.51
C ALA A 618 9.24 -46.80 -19.49
N ASN A 619 7.98 -46.52 -19.18
CA ASN A 619 7.49 -45.45 -18.33
C ASN A 619 7.84 -44.02 -18.78
N GLU A 620 8.31 -43.85 -20.01
CA GLU A 620 8.45 -42.52 -20.62
C GLU A 620 7.07 -41.91 -20.83
N VAL A 621 6.90 -40.64 -20.44
CA VAL A 621 5.61 -39.97 -20.52
C VAL A 621 5.27 -39.67 -21.98
N VAL A 622 4.16 -40.25 -22.44
CA VAL A 622 3.64 -40.14 -23.81
C VAL A 622 2.49 -39.13 -23.88
N TYR A 623 1.58 -39.20 -22.92
CA TYR A 623 0.42 -38.31 -22.81
C TYR A 623 0.29 -37.80 -21.38
N GLU A 624 -0.04 -36.52 -21.23
CA GLU A 624 -0.53 -35.92 -19.99
C GLU A 624 -2.04 -35.74 -20.13
N LEU A 625 -2.83 -36.45 -19.31
CA LEU A 625 -4.28 -36.33 -19.27
C LEU A 625 -4.70 -35.50 -18.06
N VAL A 626 -5.73 -34.68 -18.22
CA VAL A 626 -6.31 -33.87 -17.15
C VAL A 626 -7.81 -34.11 -17.04
N GLU A 627 -8.30 -34.35 -15.82
CA GLU A 627 -9.73 -34.35 -15.54
C GLU A 627 -10.23 -32.90 -15.50
N ASN A 628 -10.99 -32.51 -16.53
CA ASN A 628 -11.49 -31.14 -16.71
C ASN A 628 -12.98 -30.96 -16.39
N ASP A 629 -13.75 -32.04 -16.23
CA ASP A 629 -15.19 -31.96 -15.90
C ASP A 629 -15.42 -31.43 -14.48
N ARG A 630 -14.45 -31.64 -13.60
CA ARG A 630 -14.38 -31.06 -12.26
C ARG A 630 -13.06 -30.32 -12.15
N LEU A 631 -13.09 -29.16 -11.53
CA LEU A 631 -11.90 -28.37 -11.27
C LEU A 631 -11.80 -28.07 -9.78
N ARG A 632 -10.60 -27.76 -9.32
CA ARG A 632 -10.38 -27.31 -7.95
C ARG A 632 -9.75 -25.93 -7.97
N LEU A 633 -10.38 -24.97 -7.29
CA LEU A 633 -9.81 -23.68 -7.03
C LEU A 633 -9.03 -23.74 -5.72
N VAL A 634 -7.73 -23.49 -5.82
CA VAL A 634 -6.80 -23.51 -4.70
C VAL A 634 -6.60 -22.07 -4.21
N VAL A 635 -7.10 -21.78 -3.01
CA VAL A 635 -6.95 -20.48 -2.34
C VAL A 635 -6.08 -20.61 -1.09
N ASN A 636 -5.29 -19.58 -0.81
CA ASN A 636 -4.40 -19.55 0.35
C ASN A 636 -4.97 -18.61 1.42
N ILE A 637 -5.23 -19.14 2.60
CA ILE A 637 -5.91 -18.44 3.69
C ILE A 637 -4.96 -18.27 4.88
N PRO A 638 -4.87 -17.08 5.50
CA PRO A 638 -4.07 -16.87 6.71
C PRO A 638 -4.57 -17.68 7.91
N GLU A 639 -3.65 -18.13 8.78
CA GLU A 639 -3.96 -18.91 9.99
C GLU A 639 -5.06 -18.27 10.86
N ALA A 640 -5.06 -16.94 10.97
CA ALA A 640 -6.03 -16.19 11.76
C ALA A 640 -7.50 -16.46 11.37
N ARG A 641 -7.77 -16.93 10.15
CA ARG A 641 -9.12 -17.22 9.63
C ARG A 641 -9.45 -18.70 9.55
N VAL A 642 -8.47 -19.60 9.66
CA VAL A 642 -8.68 -21.06 9.62
C VAL A 642 -9.61 -21.53 10.72
N ARG A 643 -9.55 -20.90 11.90
CA ARG A 643 -10.46 -21.22 13.01
C ARG A 643 -11.93 -21.02 12.66
N GLU A 644 -12.27 -19.99 11.90
CA GLU A 644 -13.65 -19.71 11.46
C GLU A 644 -14.12 -20.77 10.46
N LEU A 645 -13.26 -21.15 9.51
CA LEU A 645 -13.53 -22.20 8.52
C LEU A 645 -13.72 -23.57 9.17
N GLU A 646 -12.92 -23.91 10.20
CA GLU A 646 -13.06 -25.19 10.92
C GLU A 646 -14.31 -25.25 11.78
N LEU A 647 -14.72 -24.14 12.40
CA LEU A 647 -16.02 -24.05 13.08
C LEU A 647 -17.16 -24.31 12.09
N ARG A 648 -17.09 -23.69 10.91
CA ARG A 648 -18.09 -23.94 9.86
C ARG A 648 -18.11 -25.38 9.39
N ARG A 649 -16.95 -25.99 9.16
CA ARG A 649 -16.82 -27.40 8.77
C ARG A 649 -17.51 -28.33 9.77
N ARG A 650 -17.33 -28.08 11.07
CA ARG A 650 -17.98 -28.86 12.13
C ARG A 650 -19.50 -28.70 12.12
N GLN A 651 -19.99 -27.47 11.99
CA GLN A 651 -21.43 -27.22 11.87
C GLN A 651 -22.05 -27.94 10.67
N VAL A 652 -21.36 -27.92 9.52
CA VAL A 652 -21.81 -28.65 8.31
C VAL A 652 -21.85 -30.17 8.57
N ALA A 653 -20.81 -30.73 9.20
CA ALA A 653 -20.77 -32.15 9.55
C ALA A 653 -21.88 -32.54 10.56
N GLU A 654 -22.16 -31.68 11.55
CA GLU A 654 -23.26 -31.87 12.50
C GLU A 654 -24.64 -31.79 11.81
N ALA A 655 -24.82 -30.86 10.87
CA ALA A 655 -26.04 -30.73 10.07
C ALA A 655 -26.27 -31.96 9.17
N GLN A 656 -25.21 -32.49 8.56
CA GLN A 656 -25.25 -33.75 7.79
C GLN A 656 -25.61 -34.94 8.69
N ALA A 657 -24.98 -35.06 9.86
CA ALA A 657 -25.21 -36.17 10.79
C ALA A 657 -26.61 -36.15 11.42
N SER A 658 -27.17 -34.96 11.66
CA SER A 658 -28.50 -34.78 12.24
C SER A 658 -29.65 -34.95 11.22
N GLY A 659 -29.34 -35.13 9.92
CA GLY A 659 -30.35 -35.22 8.87
C GLY A 659 -31.20 -33.95 8.79
N SER A 660 -30.59 -32.78 9.06
CA SER A 660 -31.31 -31.52 9.17
C SER A 660 -32.14 -31.25 7.92
N SER A 661 -33.37 -30.74 8.10
CA SER A 661 -34.27 -30.38 7.01
C SER A 661 -33.87 -29.12 6.25
N ASP A 662 -32.75 -28.48 6.62
CA ASP A 662 -32.15 -27.36 5.89
C ASP A 662 -31.19 -27.93 4.82
N PRO A 663 -31.59 -27.95 3.54
CA PRO A 663 -30.75 -28.46 2.45
C PRO A 663 -29.44 -27.66 2.31
N GLU A 664 -29.41 -26.41 2.81
CA GLU A 664 -28.27 -25.51 2.70
C GLU A 664 -27.27 -25.64 3.86
N GLY A 665 -27.67 -26.25 4.98
CA GLY A 665 -26.83 -26.43 6.15
C GLY A 665 -25.78 -27.55 6.00
N GLY A 666 -26.09 -28.54 5.17
CA GLY A 666 -25.27 -29.74 4.96
C GLY A 666 -24.16 -29.61 3.92
N VAL A 667 -23.97 -28.45 3.29
CA VAL A 667 -22.93 -28.23 2.27
C VAL A 667 -22.05 -27.05 2.66
N PHE A 668 -20.73 -27.21 2.56
CA PHE A 668 -19.80 -26.11 2.80
C PHE A 668 -19.69 -25.23 1.55
N ARG A 669 -20.64 -24.31 1.40
CA ARG A 669 -20.75 -23.46 0.20
C ARG A 669 -19.59 -22.49 0.03
N ALA A 670 -19.19 -22.30 -1.23
CA ALA A 670 -18.36 -21.21 -1.71
C ALA A 670 -18.96 -20.65 -3.01
N ARG A 671 -18.77 -19.36 -3.27
CA ARG A 671 -19.09 -18.74 -4.57
C ARG A 671 -17.82 -18.34 -5.27
N VAL A 672 -17.60 -18.86 -6.46
CA VAL A 672 -16.41 -18.59 -7.26
C VAL A 672 -16.71 -17.51 -8.27
N GLN A 673 -15.96 -16.42 -8.20
CA GLN A 673 -16.03 -15.30 -9.12
C GLN A 673 -14.80 -15.34 -10.03
N LEU A 674 -14.99 -15.59 -11.33
CA LEU A 674 -13.91 -15.50 -12.30
C LEU A 674 -13.44 -14.05 -12.43
N GLU A 675 -12.12 -13.87 -12.56
CA GLU A 675 -11.54 -12.55 -12.82
C GLU A 675 -11.76 -12.11 -14.26
N GLY A 676 -11.87 -10.79 -14.46
CA GLY A 676 -12.16 -10.18 -15.76
C GLY A 676 -13.64 -9.85 -15.96
N LYS A 677 -13.94 -9.38 -17.17
CA LYS A 677 -15.27 -8.95 -17.60
C LYS A 677 -15.56 -9.56 -18.96
N ASP A 678 -16.84 -9.71 -19.28
CA ASP A 678 -17.26 -10.06 -20.63
C ASP A 678 -16.93 -8.93 -21.62
N LEU A 679 -17.18 -9.19 -22.91
CA LEU A 679 -16.98 -8.23 -24.00
C LEU A 679 -17.74 -6.89 -23.81
N TYR A 680 -18.76 -6.87 -22.95
CA TYR A 680 -19.60 -5.71 -22.66
C TYR A 680 -19.26 -5.04 -21.32
N GLY A 681 -18.19 -5.49 -20.64
CA GLY A 681 -17.75 -4.94 -19.36
C GLY A 681 -18.54 -5.43 -18.14
N LYS A 682 -19.43 -6.41 -18.30
CA LYS A 682 -20.16 -7.05 -17.19
C LYS A 682 -19.30 -8.13 -16.56
N GLN A 683 -19.31 -8.24 -15.23
CA GLN A 683 -18.63 -9.34 -14.55
C GLN A 683 -19.31 -10.67 -14.86
N TRP A 684 -18.50 -11.73 -14.94
CA TRP A 684 -18.99 -13.10 -15.05
C TRP A 684 -19.94 -13.42 -13.90
N ALA A 685 -20.98 -14.22 -14.13
CA ALA A 685 -21.84 -14.66 -13.04
C ALA A 685 -21.03 -15.50 -12.03
N PRO A 686 -21.22 -15.32 -10.72
CA PRO A 686 -20.59 -16.17 -9.73
C PRO A 686 -21.09 -17.61 -9.89
N ILE A 687 -20.17 -18.56 -9.70
CA ILE A 687 -20.41 -19.99 -9.84
C ILE A 687 -20.53 -20.59 -8.45
N ASP A 688 -21.61 -21.35 -8.21
CA ASP A 688 -21.76 -22.09 -6.96
C ASP A 688 -20.77 -23.24 -6.89
N ALA A 689 -20.09 -23.35 -5.75
CA ALA A 689 -19.01 -24.28 -5.52
C ALA A 689 -19.03 -24.79 -4.07
N GLU A 690 -18.26 -25.84 -3.80
CA GLU A 690 -18.17 -26.44 -2.47
C GLU A 690 -16.73 -26.47 -1.98
N VAL A 691 -16.51 -26.14 -0.70
CA VAL A 691 -15.21 -26.33 -0.04
C VAL A 691 -15.00 -27.82 0.15
N TYR A 692 -14.08 -28.38 -0.62
CA TYR A 692 -13.77 -29.81 -0.63
C TYR A 692 -12.77 -30.20 0.46
N ARG A 693 -11.70 -29.40 0.60
CA ARG A 693 -10.60 -29.70 1.53
C ARG A 693 -10.02 -28.43 2.13
N ILE A 694 -9.73 -28.50 3.42
CA ILE A 694 -8.92 -27.52 4.14
C ILE A 694 -7.64 -28.26 4.55
N ALA A 695 -6.48 -27.71 4.21
CA ALA A 695 -5.20 -28.32 4.57
C ALA A 695 -5.02 -28.38 6.09
N GLU A 696 -4.49 -29.49 6.60
CA GLU A 696 -4.21 -29.65 8.03
C GLU A 696 -2.94 -28.92 8.47
N ARG A 697 -2.10 -28.55 7.50
CA ARG A 697 -0.80 -27.91 7.72
C ARG A 697 -0.65 -26.71 6.79
N ALA A 698 -0.13 -25.62 7.33
CA ALA A 698 0.29 -24.47 6.54
C ALA A 698 1.50 -24.80 5.66
N ASP A 699 1.56 -24.16 4.50
CA ASP A 699 2.76 -24.17 3.67
C ASP A 699 3.93 -23.56 4.48
N PRO A 700 5.09 -24.24 4.59
CA PRO A 700 6.19 -23.80 5.44
C PRO A 700 6.92 -22.56 4.91
N ALA A 701 6.77 -22.22 3.62
CA ALA A 701 7.38 -21.05 3.01
C ALA A 701 6.51 -19.80 3.16
N THR A 702 5.18 -19.95 3.02
CA THR A 702 4.24 -18.80 3.06
C THR A 702 3.51 -18.64 4.40
N GLY A 703 3.42 -19.70 5.21
CA GLY A 703 2.63 -19.72 6.44
C GLY A 703 1.11 -19.72 6.21
N LEU A 704 0.65 -19.93 4.98
CA LEU A 704 -0.76 -19.93 4.61
C LEU A 704 -1.31 -21.36 4.55
N PHE A 705 -2.60 -21.50 4.85
CA PHE A 705 -3.32 -22.76 4.73
C PHE A 705 -4.02 -22.83 3.38
N GLU A 706 -3.80 -23.94 2.67
CA GLU A 706 -4.42 -24.19 1.39
C GLU A 706 -5.87 -24.67 1.60
N VAL A 707 -6.81 -24.04 0.93
CA VAL A 707 -8.21 -24.49 0.87
C VAL A 707 -8.57 -24.78 -0.58
N GLU A 708 -9.07 -25.97 -0.83
CA GLU A 708 -9.49 -26.44 -2.14
C GLU A 708 -11.02 -26.36 -2.25
N VAL A 709 -11.48 -25.62 -3.25
CA VAL A 709 -12.89 -25.44 -3.58
C VAL A 709 -13.19 -26.21 -4.87
N ALA A 710 -14.10 -27.19 -4.81
CA ALA A 710 -14.55 -27.97 -5.95
C ALA A 710 -15.54 -27.17 -6.81
N ILE A 711 -15.30 -27.16 -8.11
CA ILE A 711 -16.08 -26.45 -9.12
C ILE A 711 -16.52 -27.44 -10.19
N ASP A 712 -17.82 -27.42 -10.53
CA ASP A 712 -18.33 -28.16 -11.69
C ASP A 712 -17.97 -27.42 -12.99
N ASN A 713 -17.32 -28.12 -13.91
CA ASN A 713 -16.91 -27.61 -15.21
C ASN A 713 -17.35 -28.52 -16.37
N ARG A 714 -18.47 -29.23 -16.23
CA ARG A 714 -19.04 -30.04 -17.34
C ARG A 714 -19.32 -29.23 -18.61
N ALA A 715 -19.56 -27.93 -18.49
CA ALA A 715 -19.74 -27.01 -19.62
C ALA A 715 -18.43 -26.66 -20.34
N GLY A 716 -17.26 -26.98 -19.77
CA GLY A 716 -15.95 -26.75 -20.36
C GLY A 716 -15.56 -25.27 -20.52
N LEU A 717 -16.19 -24.37 -19.77
CA LEU A 717 -15.97 -22.92 -19.86
C LEU A 717 -14.70 -22.47 -19.13
N MET A 718 -14.25 -23.25 -18.15
CA MET A 718 -13.06 -22.97 -17.35
C MET A 718 -11.93 -23.90 -17.73
N ARG A 719 -10.69 -23.41 -17.59
CA ARG A 719 -9.48 -24.19 -17.81
C ARG A 719 -8.55 -24.09 -16.60
N PRO A 720 -7.78 -25.15 -16.30
CA PRO A 720 -6.67 -25.06 -15.36
C PRO A 720 -5.73 -23.88 -15.70
N GLY A 721 -5.25 -23.20 -14.68
CA GLY A 721 -4.39 -22.01 -14.77
C GLY A 721 -5.12 -20.67 -14.68
N MET A 722 -6.45 -20.65 -14.84
CA MET A 722 -7.25 -19.44 -14.63
C MET A 722 -7.20 -18.96 -13.17
N VAL A 723 -7.40 -17.66 -12.97
CA VAL A 723 -7.48 -17.04 -11.64
C VAL A 723 -8.93 -16.73 -11.31
N ALA A 724 -9.34 -17.03 -10.07
CA ALA A 724 -10.68 -16.76 -9.59
C ALA A 724 -10.66 -16.40 -8.10
N THR A 725 -11.68 -15.65 -7.66
CA THR A 725 -11.90 -15.31 -6.25
C THR A 725 -12.94 -16.24 -5.65
N ALA A 726 -12.58 -16.98 -4.60
CA ALA A 726 -13.54 -17.74 -3.81
C ALA A 726 -14.11 -16.86 -2.69
N GLY A 727 -15.41 -16.65 -2.69
CA GLY A 727 -16.18 -16.20 -1.53
C GLY A 727 -16.64 -17.41 -0.72
N ILE A 728 -15.90 -17.78 0.32
CA ILE A 728 -16.21 -18.93 1.17
C ILE A 728 -17.20 -18.50 2.27
N VAL A 729 -18.32 -19.23 2.41
CA VAL A 729 -19.35 -18.93 3.42
C VAL A 729 -18.89 -19.48 4.76
N THR A 730 -18.50 -18.61 5.69
CA THR A 730 -18.01 -18.99 7.02
C THR A 730 -19.10 -19.07 8.08
N ASP A 731 -20.19 -18.31 7.91
CA ASP A 731 -21.31 -18.33 8.86
C ASP A 731 -22.62 -17.92 8.15
N ARG A 732 -23.77 -18.16 8.80
CA ARG A 732 -25.07 -17.66 8.37
C ARG A 732 -25.73 -16.94 9.54
N VAL A 733 -25.96 -15.64 9.36
CA VAL A 733 -26.46 -14.79 10.43
C VAL A 733 -27.77 -14.13 10.02
N LEU A 734 -28.74 -14.11 10.92
CA LEU A 734 -29.92 -13.26 10.78
C LEU A 734 -29.49 -11.82 11.09
N ALA A 735 -29.49 -10.96 10.08
CA ALA A 735 -28.97 -9.60 10.17
C ALA A 735 -29.75 -8.64 9.25
N TYR A 736 -29.63 -7.34 9.53
CA TYR A 736 -30.00 -6.29 8.59
C TYR A 736 -28.80 -6.00 7.68
N ALA A 737 -29.01 -5.97 6.37
CA ALA A 737 -28.00 -5.53 5.40
C ALA A 737 -28.12 -4.02 5.17
N ALA A 738 -27.12 -3.27 5.64
CA ALA A 738 -27.01 -1.84 5.41
C ALA A 738 -25.83 -1.55 4.46
N PRO A 739 -25.96 -0.63 3.49
CA PRO A 739 -24.81 -0.16 2.72
C PRO A 739 -23.74 0.43 3.64
N GLU A 740 -22.46 0.22 3.34
CA GLU A 740 -21.34 0.77 4.15
C GLU A 740 -21.50 2.28 4.38
N ALA A 741 -21.92 3.01 3.33
CA ALA A 741 -22.16 4.45 3.39
C ALA A 741 -23.15 4.89 4.47
N ALA A 742 -24.05 4.02 4.90
CA ALA A 742 -25.05 4.32 5.92
C ALA A 742 -24.49 4.28 7.35
N VAL A 743 -23.32 3.68 7.55
CA VAL A 743 -22.67 3.53 8.85
C VAL A 743 -21.57 4.59 9.02
N LEU A 744 -21.57 5.28 10.16
CA LEU A 744 -20.62 6.35 10.47
C LEU A 744 -19.60 5.89 11.50
N PHE A 745 -18.31 5.97 11.15
CA PHE A 745 -17.18 5.65 12.02
C PHE A 745 -16.51 6.96 12.49
N ARG A 746 -16.86 7.47 13.68
CA ARG A 746 -16.30 8.75 14.20
C ARG A 746 -15.82 8.62 15.65
N GLN A 747 -14.60 9.09 15.92
CA GLN A 747 -14.05 9.23 17.29
C GLN A 747 -14.14 7.94 18.15
N GLY A 748 -14.02 6.77 17.53
CA GLY A 748 -14.14 5.47 18.21
C GLY A 748 -15.58 5.05 18.53
N GLN A 749 -16.58 5.77 18.00
CA GLN A 749 -17.99 5.39 18.03
C GLN A 749 -18.44 5.02 16.62
N THR A 750 -19.04 3.84 16.50
CA THR A 750 -19.71 3.38 15.27
C THR A 750 -21.20 3.53 15.47
N TYR A 751 -21.89 4.27 14.62
CA TYR A 751 -23.33 4.47 14.73
C TYR A 751 -23.98 4.69 13.36
N LEU A 752 -25.29 4.50 13.29
CA LEU A 752 -26.11 4.84 12.13
C LEU A 752 -27.34 5.66 12.58
N TYR A 753 -28.10 6.18 11.61
CA TYR A 753 -29.39 6.80 11.87
C TYR A 753 -30.52 5.94 11.32
N THR A 754 -31.51 5.67 12.17
CA THR A 754 -32.78 5.06 11.80
C THR A 754 -33.91 6.08 11.85
N ILE A 755 -35.03 5.81 11.17
CA ILE A 755 -36.18 6.70 11.12
C ILE A 755 -37.31 6.12 11.97
N GLU A 756 -37.85 6.94 12.86
CA GLU A 756 -39.02 6.63 13.67
C GLU A 756 -40.14 7.64 13.39
N ASP A 757 -41.39 7.16 13.40
CA ASP A 757 -42.56 8.02 13.34
C ASP A 757 -42.74 8.72 14.70
N ASP A 758 -43.02 10.02 14.69
CA ASP A 758 -43.23 10.80 15.92
C ASP A 758 -44.67 10.60 16.45
N PRO A 759 -44.89 9.90 17.58
CA PRO A 759 -46.23 9.67 18.12
C PRO A 759 -46.91 10.96 18.63
N ALA A 760 -46.17 12.08 18.74
CA ALA A 760 -46.73 13.38 19.12
C ALA A 760 -47.30 14.18 17.94
N ALA A 761 -47.30 13.63 16.72
CA ALA A 761 -47.94 14.26 15.57
C ALA A 761 -49.48 14.20 15.70
N MET A 762 -50.08 15.21 16.34
CA MET A 762 -51.52 15.42 16.24
C MET A 762 -51.90 15.64 14.76
N PRO A 763 -52.95 14.98 14.24
CA PRO A 763 -53.47 15.30 12.92
C PRO A 763 -54.01 16.73 12.95
N VAL A 764 -53.36 17.62 12.20
CA VAL A 764 -53.84 18.99 12.01
C VAL A 764 -55.06 18.90 11.08
N MET A 765 -56.26 18.99 11.64
CA MET A 765 -57.50 19.13 10.87
C MET A 765 -57.58 20.53 10.25
N PHE A 766 -56.94 20.76 9.10
CA PHE A 766 -57.37 21.79 8.14
C PHE A 766 -56.94 21.37 6.72
N TRP A 767 -57.95 20.99 5.92
CA TRP A 767 -58.05 20.89 4.46
C TRP A 767 -56.87 20.27 3.66
N GLU A 768 -57.20 19.15 3.00
CA GLU A 768 -56.42 18.30 2.09
C GLU A 768 -55.25 17.52 2.73
N VAL A 769 -55.61 16.33 3.20
CA VAL A 769 -54.72 15.29 3.74
C VAL A 769 -53.90 14.66 2.62
N GLY A 770 -52.65 15.07 2.49
CA GLY A 770 -51.55 14.13 2.30
C GLY A 770 -50.92 13.91 3.66
N GLU A 771 -50.94 12.69 4.20
CA GLU A 771 -50.35 12.35 5.50
C GLU A 771 -48.85 12.71 5.53
N SER A 772 -48.49 13.92 5.98
CA SER A 772 -47.10 14.20 6.31
C SER A 772 -46.83 13.65 7.71
N GLN A 773 -46.66 12.33 7.80
CA GLN A 773 -46.07 11.67 8.96
C GLN A 773 -44.77 12.41 9.30
N VAL A 774 -44.72 13.01 10.49
CA VAL A 774 -43.54 13.73 10.96
C VAL A 774 -42.58 12.69 11.49
N GLN A 775 -41.44 12.55 10.83
CA GLN A 775 -40.45 11.52 11.13
C GLN A 775 -39.21 12.13 11.79
N ARG A 776 -38.61 11.39 12.72
CA ARG A 776 -37.38 11.78 13.43
C ARG A 776 -36.26 10.79 13.14
N ALA A 777 -35.04 11.31 12.99
CA ALA A 777 -33.85 10.49 12.93
C ALA A 777 -33.38 10.13 14.35
N ARG A 778 -33.33 8.84 14.67
CA ARG A 778 -32.76 8.31 15.91
C ARG A 778 -31.37 7.76 15.65
N ARG A 779 -30.40 8.17 16.47
CA ARG A 779 -29.04 7.63 16.44
C ARG A 779 -29.01 6.26 17.12
N VAL A 780 -28.41 5.28 16.46
CA VAL A 780 -28.25 3.92 16.96
C VAL A 780 -26.77 3.57 17.01
N GLU A 781 -26.23 3.36 18.20
CA GLU A 781 -24.84 2.97 18.39
C GLU A 781 -24.66 1.47 18.12
N LEU A 782 -23.66 1.14 17.31
CA LEU A 782 -23.37 -0.22 16.87
C LEU A 782 -22.24 -0.82 17.73
N SER A 783 -22.57 -1.90 18.44
CA SER A 783 -21.62 -2.63 19.29
C SER A 783 -20.96 -3.81 18.56
N ARG A 784 -21.69 -4.44 17.63
CA ARG A 784 -21.23 -5.56 16.80
C ARG A 784 -21.70 -5.38 15.37
N TRP A 785 -20.82 -5.58 14.40
CA TRP A 785 -21.13 -5.56 12.98
C TRP A 785 -20.21 -6.55 12.25
N ILE A 786 -20.63 -6.98 11.07
CA ILE A 786 -19.85 -7.84 10.19
C ILE A 786 -19.67 -7.10 8.87
N ASP A 787 -18.42 -6.77 8.55
CA ASP A 787 -18.05 -6.11 7.31
C ASP A 787 -18.04 -7.12 6.15
N GLN A 788 -18.76 -6.82 5.07
CA GLN A 788 -18.81 -7.60 3.83
C GLN A 788 -18.40 -6.76 2.60
N GLY A 789 -17.65 -5.67 2.82
CA GLY A 789 -17.24 -4.70 1.81
C GLY A 789 -18.31 -3.64 1.61
N GLU A 790 -19.03 -3.68 0.48
CA GLU A 790 -20.06 -2.68 0.14
C GLU A 790 -21.28 -2.69 1.08
N THR A 791 -21.46 -3.80 1.81
CA THR A 791 -22.56 -4.01 2.75
C THR A 791 -22.01 -4.37 4.12
N ILE A 792 -22.61 -3.81 5.17
CA ILE A 792 -22.36 -4.17 6.55
C ILE A 792 -23.58 -4.94 7.05
N LEU A 793 -23.35 -6.12 7.61
CA LEU A 793 -24.37 -6.92 8.26
C LEU A 793 -24.46 -6.54 9.74
N LEU A 794 -25.66 -6.20 10.18
CA LEU A 794 -25.99 -5.81 11.55
C LEU A 794 -26.86 -6.92 12.17
N PRO A 795 -26.30 -7.79 13.02
CA PRO A 795 -27.04 -8.88 13.63
C PRO A 795 -28.28 -8.39 14.38
N VAL A 796 -29.42 -9.07 14.23
CA VAL A 796 -30.72 -8.64 14.79
C VAL A 796 -30.72 -8.63 16.33
N ASP A 797 -29.86 -9.44 16.95
CA ASP A 797 -29.64 -9.43 18.40
C ASP A 797 -28.94 -8.16 18.91
N ALA A 798 -28.29 -7.40 18.02
CA ALA A 798 -27.57 -6.18 18.36
C ALA A 798 -28.39 -4.91 18.13
N VAL A 799 -29.32 -4.90 17.16
CA VAL A 799 -30.03 -3.70 16.72
C VAL A 799 -31.42 -4.05 16.16
N ASP A 800 -32.41 -3.21 16.43
CA ASP A 800 -33.73 -3.24 15.77
C ASP A 800 -33.83 -2.04 14.82
N LEU A 801 -34.08 -2.29 13.53
CA LEU A 801 -34.09 -1.29 12.47
C LEU A 801 -35.29 -1.48 11.54
N SER A 802 -36.00 -0.40 11.26
CA SER A 802 -37.06 -0.34 10.24
C SER A 802 -36.54 0.26 8.93
N ALA A 803 -35.76 1.33 9.04
CA ALA A 803 -35.12 2.00 7.92
C ALA A 803 -33.76 2.56 8.33
N VAL A 804 -32.82 2.65 7.39
CA VAL A 804 -31.48 3.21 7.62
C VAL A 804 -31.26 4.40 6.69
N VAL A 805 -30.76 5.51 7.23
CA VAL A 805 -30.40 6.69 6.44
C VAL A 805 -29.10 6.45 5.67
N VAL A 806 -29.17 6.50 4.35
CA VAL A 806 -28.03 6.27 3.43
C VAL A 806 -27.42 7.57 2.90
N ARG A 807 -28.24 8.63 2.74
CA ARG A 807 -27.77 9.97 2.36
C ARG A 807 -28.34 11.06 3.26
N GLY A 808 -27.52 12.06 3.59
CA GLY A 808 -27.86 13.19 4.46
C GLY A 808 -27.49 13.00 5.94
N GLN A 809 -27.02 11.81 6.32
CA GLN A 809 -26.63 11.40 7.68
C GLN A 809 -25.56 12.28 8.32
N GLU A 810 -24.66 12.87 7.53
CA GLU A 810 -23.55 13.72 8.01
C GLU A 810 -24.01 15.02 8.68
N ARG A 811 -25.22 15.47 8.35
CA ARG A 811 -25.82 16.71 8.88
C ARG A 811 -26.86 16.45 9.97
N LEU A 812 -27.15 15.18 10.25
CA LEU A 812 -28.14 14.79 11.24
C LEU A 812 -27.59 14.81 12.65
N ARG A 813 -28.48 15.14 13.58
CA ARG A 813 -28.33 14.98 15.02
C ARG A 813 -29.42 14.05 15.52
N ASP A 814 -29.17 13.43 16.66
CA ASP A 814 -30.16 12.58 17.31
C ASP A 814 -31.44 13.37 17.64
N GLY A 815 -32.60 12.81 17.27
CA GLY A 815 -33.93 13.40 17.44
C GLY A 815 -34.33 14.48 16.42
N GLN A 816 -33.52 14.73 15.38
CA GLN A 816 -33.79 15.77 14.39
C GLN A 816 -34.95 15.40 13.46
N LEU A 817 -35.85 16.35 13.17
CA LEU A 817 -36.97 16.15 12.24
C LEU A 817 -36.45 16.04 10.80
N VAL A 818 -36.89 14.98 10.13
CA VAL A 818 -36.46 14.65 8.77
C VAL A 818 -37.64 14.60 7.81
N ARG A 819 -37.35 14.80 6.52
CA ARG A 819 -38.29 14.56 5.43
C ARG A 819 -37.63 13.56 4.47
N MET A 820 -38.30 12.42 4.25
CA MET A 820 -37.83 11.42 3.28
C MET A 820 -38.02 11.91 1.85
N VAL A 821 -37.03 11.63 1.01
CA VAL A 821 -37.10 11.83 -0.44
C VAL A 821 -37.21 10.46 -1.10
N GLU A 822 -38.27 10.23 -1.88
CA GLU A 822 -38.47 8.95 -2.57
C GLU A 822 -37.40 8.72 -3.67
N PRO A 823 -36.96 7.47 -3.89
CA PRO A 823 -35.91 7.16 -4.87
C PRO A 823 -36.28 7.57 -6.31
N LYS A 824 -37.57 7.60 -6.68
CA LYS A 824 -38.05 7.97 -8.02
C LYS A 824 -37.92 9.46 -8.34
N ASP A 825 -37.92 10.31 -7.32
CA ASP A 825 -37.84 11.77 -7.48
C ASP A 825 -36.41 12.31 -7.36
N ALA A 826 -35.46 11.47 -6.96
CA ALA A 826 -34.05 11.84 -6.77
C ALA A 826 -33.36 12.34 -8.06
N GLY A 827 -33.79 11.86 -9.24
CA GLY A 827 -33.27 12.33 -10.53
C GLY A 827 -33.94 13.60 -11.05
N ALA A 828 -35.15 13.94 -10.59
CA ALA A 828 -35.95 15.02 -11.15
C ALA A 828 -36.04 16.25 -10.22
N GLU A 829 -36.09 16.07 -8.90
CA GLU A 829 -36.15 17.18 -7.93
C GLU A 829 -34.77 17.74 -7.60
N ILE A 830 -33.72 16.91 -7.54
CA ILE A 830 -32.34 17.39 -7.35
C ILE A 830 -31.87 18.16 -8.60
N THR A 831 -32.28 17.70 -9.79
CA THR A 831 -31.98 18.38 -11.05
C THR A 831 -32.85 19.63 -11.25
N ARG A 832 -34.11 19.66 -10.77
CA ARG A 832 -34.90 20.91 -10.75
C ARG A 832 -34.33 21.94 -9.78
N ALA A 833 -33.81 21.52 -8.63
CA ALA A 833 -33.08 22.40 -7.72
C ALA A 833 -31.76 22.92 -8.33
N SER A 834 -31.12 22.13 -9.21
CA SER A 834 -29.95 22.55 -9.99
C SER A 834 -30.29 23.40 -11.23
N ALA A 835 -31.48 23.24 -11.82
CA ALA A 835 -31.87 23.88 -13.08
C ALA A 835 -32.62 25.20 -12.88
N THR A 836 -33.19 25.46 -11.70
CA THR A 836 -33.73 26.79 -11.38
C THR A 836 -32.66 27.86 -11.22
N THR A 837 -31.39 27.47 -11.06
CA THR A 837 -30.24 28.40 -10.98
C THR A 837 -29.80 28.93 -12.34
N ASP A 838 -30.19 28.28 -13.45
CA ASP A 838 -29.69 28.61 -14.80
C ASP A 838 -30.66 29.49 -15.62
N LYS A 839 -31.89 29.70 -15.15
CA LYS A 839 -32.90 30.53 -15.84
C LYS A 839 -33.03 31.97 -15.33
N GLN A 840 -32.23 32.39 -14.34
CA GLN A 840 -32.16 33.79 -13.89
C GLN A 840 -30.92 34.54 -14.42
N ARG A 841 -30.22 33.99 -15.43
CA ARG A 841 -29.03 34.60 -16.06
C ARG A 841 -29.20 35.01 -17.53
N LEU A 842 -30.43 35.31 -17.97
CA LEU A 842 -30.72 35.99 -19.24
C LEU A 842 -31.36 37.36 -18.99
#